data_AF-A0A9Q8WNH9-F1
#
_entry.id   AF-A0A9Q8WNH9-F1
#
_cell.length_a   1.000
_cell.length_b   1.000
_cell.length_c   1.000
_cell.angle_alpha   90.00
_cell.angle_beta   90.00
_cell.angle_gamma   90.00
#
_symmetry.space_group_name_H-M   'P 1'
#
loop_
_entity.id
_entity.type
_entity.pdbx_description
1 polymer ?
#
loop_
_entity_poly.entity_id
_entity_poly.type
_entity_poly.pdbx_seq_one_letter_code
_entity_poly.pdbx_strand_id
1 'polypeptide(L)'
;MHLLSIASLLALPVLGSAQSFATRQAPEGADETNNATVPIAKSYIIEYASGSAKARRDVALEADIKVVKNFESDIFSGASIETDSHNIDSLQNLAGVARVWQNTRVSLSPVEGLKSIEEAAAGDYSPHNTTGVSKLHDKGIFGQGVKVGVVDSGTWYTHPALGGGFGPGFKVAGGYDLVGNGIWPYEDKTPDDDPLDQLGHGTHVSGIIAGKNDFWSGVAPEASLYSYKVFAQLDATDDATLIEAFLRAYSDGVDIITASIGGPGGWSTNAWAEIASRLVDEGVVVTIANGNSGAAGAFFGSSGSSGKNVLAVASVETEKYPASPFELTSVLDGNTETIKAGYLPSTYYFSSDIVDWPVVPLNLDITDPADGCEPYPNGTRSLKGVIPLVRRGTCTFATKQANLVALGAEYILFYNNENPIITPGTDDDVGLIALITAAAGKAIIETVQAGGNVTADFSLNPEQVVGLEYPAGGRPNTFTSWGASNDLDIKPDIAAPGGQIFSTYLDDTYALLSGTSMAAPYVAGVAALYISAHGGRSVHGKGFAKTLHQRIIASGTSLPWSDGTATDYGFSASVAQVGNGLINAFKIVNYTTDIAFEKIALNDTHYFSRYHDVTVTNNGAKDVSYKLSYEAAAGVEILGWYPFVAPWGGEKRLKSFTELTPKSLPVEVSLPRDFTLKPGESKTVSVNFPNPDGLGWNSSALPIYSGKVIVSGNNGEQFSVPYLGLGANLKAEISPIYRPSYPFTTQRDYVYSFNLDPSVADFPIIYSKLIWGSKEVRWDIYEAGWTDRQWEYPPIPGQNGYIGPATSHVVAGSVSYFDPTRYDPDDTWTYPQVDLYRNAQTQASYHEFWWFGKLGNGSQIELGNYTMRFATLKPFGNPAAADNWDVFQTPQIQVTGKYERRG
;
A
#
# COMPACT_ATOMS: atom_id res chain seq x y z
N MET A 1 76.85 13.28 11.07
CA MET A 1 77.28 13.03 12.47
C MET A 1 76.07 13.33 13.34
N HIS A 2 75.35 12.30 13.82
CA HIS A 2 74.26 12.33 14.84
C HIS A 2 73.03 13.23 14.55
N LEU A 3 71.78 13.06 15.01
CA LEU A 3 70.99 12.08 15.79
C LEU A 3 69.52 12.59 15.74
N LEU A 4 68.56 11.76 16.18
CA LEU A 4 67.12 12.03 16.49
C LEU A 4 66.12 12.01 15.30
N SER A 5 64.95 11.37 15.36
CA SER A 5 64.32 10.45 16.33
C SER A 5 63.00 9.91 15.76
N ILE A 6 62.81 8.61 15.95
CA ILE A 6 61.58 7.78 15.98
C ILE A 6 60.37 8.46 16.67
N ALA A 7 59.15 8.34 16.12
CA ALA A 7 57.95 7.80 16.81
C ALA A 7 56.64 7.88 15.98
N SER A 8 55.90 6.76 15.95
CA SER A 8 54.43 6.64 15.83
C SER A 8 53.74 6.72 14.45
N LEU A 9 53.69 5.57 13.75
CA LEU A 9 52.56 5.17 12.92
C LEU A 9 51.52 4.48 13.82
N LEU A 10 50.32 5.05 13.97
CA LEU A 10 49.10 4.38 14.42
C LEU A 10 47.87 5.28 14.16
N ALA A 11 46.84 4.69 13.57
CA ALA A 11 45.42 5.11 13.50
C ALA A 11 45.04 6.41 12.76
N LEU A 12 44.50 6.25 11.55
CA LEU A 12 43.55 7.17 10.92
C LEU A 12 42.53 6.34 10.13
N PRO A 13 41.29 6.19 10.65
CA PRO A 13 40.14 6.09 9.77
C PRO A 13 39.00 6.94 10.32
N VAL A 14 38.96 8.23 10.02
CA VAL A 14 37.73 9.03 10.13
C VAL A 14 37.86 10.15 9.12
N LEU A 15 37.08 10.06 8.03
CA LEU A 15 36.63 11.12 7.11
C LEU A 15 36.17 10.42 5.83
N GLY A 16 35.10 9.64 5.98
CA GLY A 16 34.49 8.87 4.89
C GLY A 16 33.03 8.54 5.19
N SER A 17 32.31 9.43 5.87
CA SER A 17 30.93 9.18 6.32
C SER A 17 30.08 10.45 6.43
N ALA A 18 30.41 11.52 5.71
CA ALA A 18 29.66 12.79 5.78
C ALA A 18 29.32 13.41 4.41
N GLN A 19 29.51 12.69 3.30
CA GLN A 19 29.14 13.17 1.95
C GLN A 19 28.18 12.26 1.17
N SER A 20 27.65 11.19 1.75
CA SER A 20 26.61 10.35 1.11
C SER A 20 25.18 10.58 1.64
N PHE A 21 24.96 11.48 2.60
CA PHE A 21 23.65 11.65 3.27
C PHE A 21 22.87 12.91 2.89
N ALA A 22 23.29 13.64 1.87
CA ALA A 22 22.54 14.79 1.37
C ALA A 22 22.75 14.95 -0.14
N THR A 23 22.07 14.12 -0.93
CA THR A 23 21.78 14.40 -2.34
C THR A 23 20.63 13.48 -2.80
N ARG A 24 19.40 13.78 -2.36
CA ARG A 24 18.27 13.68 -3.30
C ARG A 24 18.42 14.83 -4.30
N GLN A 25 19.45 14.75 -5.14
CA GLN A 25 19.43 15.45 -6.42
C GLN A 25 18.82 14.46 -7.39
N ALA A 26 17.49 14.46 -7.46
CA ALA A 26 16.87 14.23 -8.75
C ALA A 26 17.58 15.18 -9.74
N PRO A 27 17.94 14.73 -10.96
CA PRO A 27 18.50 15.62 -11.95
C PRO A 27 17.64 16.88 -12.02
N GLU A 28 18.27 18.07 -11.91
CA GLU A 28 17.58 19.35 -12.04
C GLU A 28 16.71 19.31 -13.31
N GLY A 29 15.39 19.23 -13.13
CA GLY A 29 14.42 19.09 -14.22
C GLY A 29 13.45 17.90 -14.14
N ALA A 30 13.58 16.99 -13.16
CA ALA A 30 12.57 15.95 -12.91
C ALA A 30 11.46 16.48 -11.98
N ASP A 31 10.40 17.02 -12.57
CA ASP A 31 9.13 17.35 -11.90
C ASP A 31 8.32 16.06 -11.60
N GLU A 32 9.00 14.98 -11.19
CA GLU A 32 8.43 13.63 -11.08
C GLU A 32 8.10 13.27 -9.64
N THR A 33 6.84 13.49 -9.24
CA THR A 33 6.21 12.88 -8.05
C THR A 33 4.83 12.28 -8.34
N ASN A 34 4.57 11.88 -9.60
CA ASN A 34 3.36 11.13 -9.91
C ASN A 34 3.59 9.63 -9.69
N ASN A 35 3.17 9.14 -8.51
CA ASN A 35 3.00 7.71 -8.16
C ASN A 35 1.90 7.01 -9.00
N ALA A 36 1.79 7.35 -10.29
CA ALA A 36 0.71 6.87 -11.15
C ALA A 36 1.10 5.56 -11.82
N THR A 37 0.18 4.59 -11.80
CA THR A 37 0.22 3.42 -12.67
C THR A 37 -0.03 3.88 -14.11
N VAL A 38 1.02 4.10 -14.89
CA VAL A 38 0.93 4.63 -16.27
C VAL A 38 1.26 3.53 -17.29
N PRO A 39 0.52 3.44 -18.42
CA PRO A 39 0.90 2.58 -19.55
C PRO A 39 2.34 2.81 -20.03
N ILE A 40 3.07 1.73 -20.29
CA ILE A 40 4.37 1.80 -20.97
C ILE A 40 4.14 1.90 -22.48
N ALA A 41 4.83 2.82 -23.16
CA ALA A 41 4.75 3.00 -24.61
C ALA A 41 4.88 1.66 -25.32
N LYS A 42 3.98 1.39 -26.28
CA LYS A 42 4.05 0.24 -27.20
C LYS A 42 4.05 -1.15 -26.53
N SER A 43 3.92 -1.24 -25.21
CA SER A 43 4.20 -2.47 -24.45
C SER A 43 2.93 -3.17 -23.96
N TYR A 44 2.86 -4.47 -24.22
CA TYR A 44 1.72 -5.32 -23.86
C TYR A 44 2.19 -6.65 -23.26
N ILE A 45 1.32 -7.25 -22.46
CA ILE A 45 1.46 -8.63 -21.98
C ILE A 45 0.40 -9.47 -22.68
N ILE A 46 0.80 -10.57 -23.30
CA ILE A 46 -0.11 -11.50 -23.98
C ILE A 46 -0.07 -12.87 -23.32
N GLU A 47 -1.24 -13.52 -23.27
CA GLU A 47 -1.37 -14.94 -22.94
C GLU A 47 -1.60 -15.74 -24.21
N TYR A 48 -0.89 -16.85 -24.38
CA TYR A 48 -1.13 -17.75 -25.52
C TYR A 48 -2.31 -18.69 -25.25
N ALA A 49 -3.07 -19.01 -26.30
CA ALA A 49 -4.07 -20.07 -26.24
C ALA A 49 -3.40 -21.43 -25.98
N SER A 50 -3.95 -22.22 -25.06
CA SER A 50 -3.35 -23.45 -24.52
C SER A 50 -2.74 -24.38 -25.59
N GLY A 51 -1.52 -24.87 -25.34
CA GLY A 51 -0.90 -25.96 -26.12
C GLY A 51 -0.15 -25.57 -27.41
N SER A 52 0.17 -24.29 -27.62
CA SER A 52 0.53 -23.80 -28.94
C SER A 52 1.97 -23.25 -29.04
N ALA A 53 2.97 -24.15 -29.07
CA ALA A 53 4.28 -23.84 -29.65
C ALA A 53 4.17 -23.28 -31.09
N LYS A 54 3.01 -23.49 -31.73
CA LYS A 54 2.60 -22.84 -32.96
C LYS A 54 2.16 -21.38 -32.74
N ALA A 55 1.30 -21.05 -31.78
CA ALA A 55 0.89 -19.65 -31.57
C ALA A 55 2.07 -18.76 -31.17
N ARG A 56 2.99 -19.29 -30.36
CA ARG A 56 4.26 -18.62 -30.05
C ARG A 56 5.05 -18.27 -31.30
N ARG A 57 5.14 -19.22 -32.24
CA ARG A 57 5.78 -19.01 -33.54
C ARG A 57 5.00 -18.02 -34.38
N ASP A 58 3.68 -18.15 -34.45
CA ASP A 58 2.83 -17.31 -35.28
C ASP A 58 2.93 -15.84 -34.83
N VAL A 59 2.82 -15.56 -33.53
CA VAL A 59 3.00 -14.20 -32.97
C VAL A 59 4.42 -13.66 -33.19
N ALA A 60 5.45 -14.48 -32.99
CA ALA A 60 6.84 -14.07 -33.20
C ALA A 60 7.21 -13.87 -34.69
N LEU A 61 6.37 -14.35 -35.63
CA LEU A 61 6.56 -14.17 -37.06
C LEU A 61 5.80 -12.96 -37.62
N GLU A 62 4.94 -12.30 -36.81
CA GLU A 62 4.30 -11.06 -37.19
C GLU A 62 5.35 -9.94 -37.32
N ALA A 63 5.33 -9.24 -38.45
CA ALA A 63 6.44 -8.39 -38.89
C ALA A 63 6.70 -7.14 -38.02
N ASP A 64 5.80 -6.81 -37.08
CA ASP A 64 5.85 -5.62 -36.21
C ASP A 64 5.63 -5.95 -34.72
N ILE A 65 5.90 -7.19 -34.31
CA ILE A 65 5.87 -7.61 -32.91
C ILE A 65 7.28 -8.00 -32.47
N LYS A 66 7.85 -7.21 -31.54
CA LYS A 66 9.09 -7.56 -30.85
C LYS A 66 8.76 -8.26 -29.54
N VAL A 67 9.17 -9.51 -29.41
CA VAL A 67 9.06 -10.24 -28.13
C VAL A 67 10.19 -9.78 -27.21
N VAL A 68 9.83 -9.12 -26.11
CA VAL A 68 10.78 -8.63 -25.09
C VAL A 68 11.13 -9.76 -24.13
N LYS A 69 10.12 -10.50 -23.66
CA LYS A 69 10.29 -11.61 -22.71
C LYS A 69 9.25 -12.69 -22.95
N ASN A 70 9.68 -13.96 -22.92
CA ASN A 70 8.77 -15.09 -22.86
C ASN A 70 8.60 -15.56 -21.43
N PHE A 71 7.36 -15.87 -21.05
CA PHE A 71 7.00 -16.49 -19.79
C PHE A 71 6.54 -17.92 -20.09
N GLU A 72 7.22 -18.91 -19.51
CA GLU A 72 6.88 -20.32 -19.70
C GLU A 72 6.86 -21.01 -18.34
N SER A 73 5.67 -21.33 -17.88
CA SER A 73 5.42 -22.09 -16.66
C SER A 73 4.09 -22.82 -16.77
N ASP A 74 3.83 -23.76 -15.86
CA ASP A 74 2.52 -24.41 -15.74
C ASP A 74 1.40 -23.43 -15.29
N ILE A 75 1.77 -22.22 -14.84
CA ILE A 75 0.85 -21.16 -14.36
C ILE A 75 0.44 -20.23 -15.50
N PHE A 76 1.41 -19.87 -16.32
CA PHE A 76 1.29 -18.84 -17.35
C PHE A 76 2.24 -19.15 -18.51
N SER A 77 1.68 -19.19 -19.72
CA SER A 77 2.40 -19.28 -20.99
C SER A 77 2.04 -18.04 -21.82
N GLY A 78 3.00 -17.15 -21.97
CA GLY A 78 2.75 -15.81 -22.52
C GLY A 78 4.03 -15.07 -22.85
N ALA A 79 3.91 -13.80 -23.22
CA ALA A 79 5.04 -12.94 -23.48
C ALA A 79 4.75 -11.47 -23.15
N SER A 80 5.81 -10.75 -22.79
CA SER A 80 5.85 -9.29 -22.89
C SER A 80 6.33 -8.93 -24.29
N ILE A 81 5.59 -8.05 -24.97
CA ILE A 81 5.83 -7.66 -26.35
C ILE A 81 5.83 -6.14 -26.51
N GLU A 82 6.50 -5.68 -27.55
CA GLU A 82 6.49 -4.30 -28.04
C GLU A 82 5.97 -4.26 -29.48
N THR A 83 5.12 -3.29 -29.80
CA THR A 83 4.54 -3.12 -31.14
C THR A 83 4.04 -1.69 -31.37
N ASP A 84 4.25 -1.18 -32.58
CA ASP A 84 3.83 0.16 -33.01
C ASP A 84 2.50 0.16 -33.78
N SER A 85 2.09 -0.99 -34.32
CA SER A 85 0.90 -1.13 -35.19
C SER A 85 -0.25 -1.93 -34.59
N HIS A 86 -0.15 -2.30 -33.31
CA HIS A 86 -1.18 -3.06 -32.62
C HIS A 86 -1.63 -2.41 -31.31
N ASN A 87 -2.86 -2.76 -30.93
CA ASN A 87 -3.52 -2.44 -29.67
C ASN A 87 -4.17 -3.69 -29.05
N ILE A 88 -4.78 -3.55 -27.88
CA ILE A 88 -5.47 -4.64 -27.19
C ILE A 88 -6.45 -5.39 -28.12
N ASP A 89 -7.34 -4.68 -28.83
CA ASP A 89 -8.36 -5.30 -29.69
C ASP A 89 -7.76 -6.11 -30.85
N SER A 90 -6.75 -5.56 -31.53
CA SER A 90 -6.10 -6.22 -32.66
C SER A 90 -5.24 -7.40 -32.22
N LEU A 91 -4.51 -7.29 -31.10
CA LEU A 91 -3.73 -8.39 -30.53
C LEU A 91 -4.64 -9.53 -30.06
N GLN A 92 -5.77 -9.19 -29.44
CA GLN A 92 -6.74 -10.17 -28.95
C GLN A 92 -7.37 -10.99 -30.08
N ASN A 93 -7.42 -10.43 -31.30
CA ASN A 93 -7.91 -11.09 -32.51
C ASN A 93 -6.84 -11.92 -33.25
N LEU A 94 -5.56 -11.82 -32.87
CA LEU A 94 -4.51 -12.65 -33.48
C LEU A 94 -4.75 -14.12 -33.16
N ALA A 95 -4.52 -14.98 -34.17
CA ALA A 95 -4.70 -16.42 -34.01
C ALA A 95 -3.75 -16.96 -32.93
N GLY A 96 -4.31 -17.52 -31.87
CA GLY A 96 -3.54 -18.13 -30.78
C GLY A 96 -3.20 -17.19 -29.61
N VAL A 97 -3.71 -15.95 -29.61
CA VAL A 97 -3.72 -15.09 -28.41
C VAL A 97 -5.02 -15.34 -27.64
N ALA A 98 -4.89 -15.63 -26.35
CA ALA A 98 -6.02 -15.88 -25.44
C ALA A 98 -6.45 -14.62 -24.70
N ARG A 99 -5.49 -13.81 -24.23
CA ARG A 99 -5.71 -12.57 -23.48
C ARG A 99 -4.62 -11.56 -23.77
N VAL A 100 -4.95 -10.29 -23.62
CA VAL A 100 -4.03 -9.16 -23.78
C VAL A 100 -4.24 -8.16 -22.65
N TRP A 101 -3.14 -7.64 -22.11
CA TRP A 101 -3.13 -6.57 -21.13
C TRP A 101 -2.17 -5.47 -21.56
N GLN A 102 -2.48 -4.22 -21.20
CA GLN A 102 -1.50 -3.15 -21.24
C GLN A 102 -0.42 -3.42 -20.19
N ASN A 103 0.86 -3.27 -20.54
CA ASN A 103 1.92 -3.31 -19.54
C ASN A 103 2.00 -1.94 -18.84
N THR A 104 2.00 -1.92 -17.50
CA THR A 104 2.00 -0.68 -16.72
C THR A 104 3.20 -0.58 -15.80
N ARG A 105 3.64 0.67 -15.54
CA ARG A 105 4.64 0.95 -14.51
C ARG A 105 4.00 0.82 -13.14
N VAL A 106 4.73 0.23 -12.21
CA VAL A 106 4.35 0.14 -10.80
C VAL A 106 5.49 0.76 -9.98
N SER A 107 5.16 1.71 -9.12
CA SER A 107 6.12 2.33 -8.21
C SER A 107 5.98 1.74 -6.82
N LEU A 108 7.07 1.76 -6.06
CA LEU A 108 6.99 1.50 -4.62
C LEU A 108 6.10 2.57 -3.99
N SER A 109 5.10 2.15 -3.21
CA SER A 109 4.26 3.09 -2.49
C SER A 109 5.11 3.92 -1.53
N PRO A 110 4.86 5.24 -1.40
CA PRO A 110 5.58 6.05 -0.43
C PRO A 110 5.36 5.46 0.96
N VAL A 111 6.47 5.18 1.61
CA VAL A 111 6.53 4.81 3.01
C VAL A 111 6.60 6.11 3.79
N GLU A 112 5.88 6.22 4.90
CA GLU A 112 6.18 7.31 5.82
C GLU A 112 7.58 7.05 6.40
N GLY A 113 8.54 7.85 5.94
CA GLY A 113 9.95 7.68 6.25
C GLY A 113 10.26 7.94 7.73
N LEU A 114 11.16 7.09 8.23
CA LEU A 114 11.94 7.17 9.47
C LEU A 114 11.82 8.49 10.24
N LYS A 115 11.19 8.41 11.41
CA LYS A 115 11.41 9.36 12.50
C LYS A 115 11.53 8.57 13.81
N SER A 116 12.66 8.79 14.45
CA SER A 116 13.21 8.24 15.70
C SER A 116 12.24 8.30 16.89
N ILE A 117 12.50 7.49 17.94
CA ILE A 117 11.47 6.75 18.70
C ILE A 117 11.50 6.89 20.25
N GLU A 118 10.39 6.98 21.03
CA GLU A 118 10.24 7.43 22.46
C GLU A 118 9.60 6.48 23.44
N GLU A 119 9.54 6.92 24.75
CA GLU A 119 8.73 6.82 26.03
C GLU A 119 8.94 5.75 27.17
N ALA A 120 8.63 6.15 28.41
CA ALA A 120 8.72 5.40 29.67
C ALA A 120 7.32 5.21 30.29
N ALA A 121 6.98 4.19 31.07
CA ALA A 121 7.78 3.10 31.65
C ALA A 121 7.81 1.85 30.75
N ALA A 122 9.01 1.40 30.42
CA ALA A 122 9.26 0.44 29.35
C ALA A 122 8.64 -0.95 29.60
N GLY A 123 7.66 -1.32 28.77
CA GLY A 123 7.31 -2.73 28.54
C GLY A 123 8.01 -3.28 27.30
N ASP A 124 7.95 -4.60 27.09
CA ASP A 124 8.44 -5.24 25.87
C ASP A 124 7.71 -4.70 24.62
N TYR A 125 8.47 -4.20 23.63
CA TYR A 125 7.92 -3.80 22.33
C TYR A 125 7.76 -5.04 21.48
N SER A 126 6.54 -5.58 21.45
CA SER A 126 6.23 -6.69 20.56
C SER A 126 4.84 -6.55 19.95
N PRO A 127 4.74 -6.41 18.62
CA PRO A 127 3.45 -6.49 17.92
C PRO A 127 2.89 -7.93 17.93
N HIS A 128 3.60 -8.91 18.50
CA HIS A 128 3.21 -10.33 18.52
C HIS A 128 2.20 -10.67 19.63
N ASN A 129 2.11 -9.85 20.67
CA ASN A 129 1.25 -10.12 21.81
C ASN A 129 -0.24 -10.07 21.43
N THR A 130 -0.64 -9.05 20.67
CA THR A 130 -2.02 -8.76 20.29
C THR A 130 -2.55 -9.73 19.23
N THR A 131 -1.68 -10.16 18.31
CA THR A 131 -2.00 -11.11 17.24
C THR A 131 -1.91 -12.55 17.71
N GLY A 132 -1.29 -12.82 18.87
CA GLY A 132 -1.09 -14.15 19.42
C GLY A 132 0.11 -14.91 18.85
N VAL A 133 1.00 -14.23 18.12
CA VAL A 133 2.27 -14.80 17.63
C VAL A 133 3.17 -15.21 18.81
N SER A 134 3.25 -14.41 19.89
CA SER A 134 4.07 -14.74 21.07
C SER A 134 3.65 -16.08 21.69
N LYS A 135 2.34 -16.37 21.70
CA LYS A 135 1.80 -17.64 22.21
C LYS A 135 2.20 -18.86 21.37
N LEU A 136 2.53 -18.65 20.10
CA LEU A 136 3.02 -19.70 19.19
C LEU A 136 4.54 -19.89 19.36
N HIS A 137 5.27 -18.80 19.52
CA HIS A 137 6.69 -18.81 19.88
C HIS A 137 6.94 -19.54 21.20
N ASP A 138 6.11 -19.31 22.22
CA ASP A 138 6.16 -20.05 23.51
C ASP A 138 5.97 -21.56 23.35
N LYS A 139 5.35 -22.00 22.24
CA LYS A 139 5.14 -23.41 21.89
C LYS A 139 6.21 -23.98 20.97
N GLY A 140 7.24 -23.20 20.64
CA GLY A 140 8.32 -23.60 19.74
C GLY A 140 7.97 -23.56 18.25
N ILE A 141 6.87 -22.90 17.87
CA ILE A 141 6.45 -22.77 16.48
C ILE A 141 7.06 -21.47 15.94
N PHE A 142 8.09 -21.59 15.10
CA PHE A 142 8.88 -20.45 14.61
C PHE A 142 8.95 -20.37 13.08
N GLY A 143 8.19 -21.20 12.35
CA GLY A 143 8.20 -21.21 10.89
C GLY A 143 9.20 -22.19 10.28
N GLN A 144 9.60 -23.22 11.01
CA GLN A 144 10.62 -24.18 10.60
C GLN A 144 10.31 -24.83 9.26
N GLY A 145 11.31 -24.86 8.38
CA GLY A 145 11.25 -25.57 7.10
C GLY A 145 10.40 -24.88 6.02
N VAL A 146 9.80 -23.73 6.33
CA VAL A 146 8.99 -22.96 5.37
C VAL A 146 9.87 -22.04 4.54
N LYS A 147 9.58 -21.95 3.24
CA LYS A 147 10.24 -21.02 2.32
C LYS A 147 9.33 -19.84 1.98
N VAL A 148 9.82 -18.63 2.22
CA VAL A 148 9.09 -17.39 1.93
C VAL A 148 9.82 -16.57 0.86
N GLY A 149 9.17 -16.36 -0.28
CA GLY A 149 9.62 -15.46 -1.33
C GLY A 149 9.25 -14.01 -1.04
N VAL A 150 10.24 -13.13 -1.02
CA VAL A 150 10.10 -11.68 -0.81
C VAL A 150 10.33 -10.99 -2.15
N VAL A 151 9.26 -10.46 -2.75
CA VAL A 151 9.33 -9.70 -4.02
C VAL A 151 9.33 -8.22 -3.68
N ASP A 152 10.51 -7.59 -3.71
CA ASP A 152 10.74 -6.24 -3.16
C ASP A 152 12.02 -5.58 -3.74
N SER A 153 12.64 -4.61 -3.05
CA SER A 153 13.87 -3.91 -3.47
C SER A 153 15.16 -4.72 -3.33
N GLY A 154 15.06 -5.98 -2.88
CA GLY A 154 16.19 -6.84 -2.55
C GLY A 154 16.27 -7.13 -1.06
N THR A 155 17.38 -7.71 -0.61
CA THR A 155 17.64 -7.91 0.82
C THR A 155 19.12 -7.69 1.13
N TRP A 156 19.42 -6.90 2.16
CA TRP A 156 20.75 -6.79 2.74
C TRP A 156 21.08 -8.08 3.52
N TYR A 157 21.35 -9.14 2.79
CA TYR A 157 21.46 -10.50 3.35
C TYR A 157 22.65 -10.68 4.28
N THR A 158 23.63 -9.77 4.27
CA THR A 158 24.74 -9.75 5.23
C THR A 158 24.33 -9.25 6.61
N HIS A 159 23.12 -8.71 6.77
CA HIS A 159 22.60 -8.28 8.06
C HIS A 159 22.68 -9.43 9.08
N PRO A 160 23.28 -9.24 10.28
CA PRO A 160 23.41 -10.31 11.27
C PRO A 160 22.07 -10.94 11.66
N ALA A 161 21.04 -10.11 11.88
CA ALA A 161 19.69 -10.58 12.16
C ALA A 161 19.01 -11.32 10.99
N LEU A 162 19.54 -11.22 9.77
CA LEU A 162 19.11 -11.96 8.58
C LEU A 162 20.07 -13.11 8.22
N GLY A 163 20.92 -13.53 9.16
CA GLY A 163 21.76 -14.72 9.04
C GLY A 163 23.14 -14.50 8.42
N GLY A 164 23.50 -13.26 8.06
CA GLY A 164 24.88 -12.88 7.74
C GLY A 164 25.44 -13.42 6.43
N GLY A 165 24.60 -13.75 5.45
CA GLY A 165 25.04 -14.20 4.13
C GLY A 165 23.90 -14.63 3.19
N PHE A 166 24.27 -14.99 1.96
CA PHE A 166 23.37 -15.37 0.88
C PHE A 166 23.67 -16.75 0.32
N GLY A 167 22.61 -17.50 0.00
CA GLY A 167 22.68 -18.79 -0.66
C GLY A 167 22.47 -19.99 0.27
N PRO A 168 22.69 -21.22 -0.24
CA PRO A 168 22.39 -22.44 0.51
C PRO A 168 23.08 -22.49 1.88
N GLY A 169 22.30 -22.73 2.93
CA GLY A 169 22.79 -22.77 4.32
C GLY A 169 22.65 -21.45 5.08
N PHE A 170 22.39 -20.34 4.40
CA PHE A 170 22.01 -19.07 5.02
C PHE A 170 20.49 -18.94 5.18
N LYS A 171 20.07 -17.95 5.97
CA LYS A 171 18.66 -17.61 6.14
C LYS A 171 18.06 -17.02 4.86
N VAL A 172 18.79 -16.14 4.17
CA VAL A 172 18.47 -15.75 2.79
C VAL A 172 19.07 -16.82 1.87
N ALA A 173 18.28 -17.86 1.62
CA ALA A 173 18.75 -19.12 1.04
C ALA A 173 18.87 -19.09 -0.50
N GLY A 174 18.22 -18.13 -1.15
CA GLY A 174 18.21 -17.98 -2.61
C GLY A 174 17.51 -16.69 -3.03
N GLY A 175 17.34 -16.50 -4.33
CA GLY A 175 16.80 -15.26 -4.87
C GLY A 175 17.30 -14.94 -6.28
N TYR A 176 16.98 -13.74 -6.76
CA TYR A 176 17.46 -13.18 -8.03
C TYR A 176 17.22 -11.68 -8.13
N ASP A 177 18.08 -10.97 -8.83
CA ASP A 177 17.86 -9.59 -9.24
C ASP A 177 17.29 -9.53 -10.67
N LEU A 178 16.05 -9.06 -10.80
CA LEU A 178 15.35 -8.96 -12.09
C LEU A 178 15.59 -7.63 -12.81
N VAL A 179 16.31 -6.69 -12.20
CA VAL A 179 16.41 -5.30 -12.68
C VAL A 179 17.83 -4.78 -12.72
N GLY A 180 18.71 -5.26 -11.85
CA GLY A 180 20.09 -4.79 -11.71
C GLY A 180 20.21 -3.51 -10.89
N ASN A 181 21.39 -2.90 -10.94
CA ASN A 181 21.77 -1.74 -10.13
C ASN A 181 21.69 -0.39 -10.88
N GLY A 182 21.10 -0.36 -12.07
CA GLY A 182 20.97 0.83 -12.92
C GLY A 182 19.81 1.76 -12.52
N ILE A 183 19.45 2.68 -13.43
CA ILE A 183 18.39 3.69 -13.24
C ILE A 183 17.21 3.50 -14.22
N TRP A 184 16.64 2.30 -14.27
CA TRP A 184 15.42 2.05 -15.07
C TRP A 184 14.29 3.04 -14.68
N PRO A 185 13.54 3.62 -15.63
CA PRO A 185 13.44 3.27 -17.06
C PRO A 185 14.37 4.06 -17.99
N TYR A 186 15.33 4.83 -17.47
CA TYR A 186 16.27 5.60 -18.30
C TYR A 186 17.40 4.73 -18.88
N GLU A 187 17.67 3.59 -18.25
CA GLU A 187 18.61 2.56 -18.70
C GLU A 187 17.93 1.19 -18.78
N ASP A 188 18.51 0.30 -19.60
CA ASP A 188 18.07 -1.09 -19.69
C ASP A 188 18.30 -1.84 -18.38
N LYS A 189 17.39 -2.77 -18.07
CA LYS A 189 17.55 -3.68 -16.93
C LYS A 189 18.77 -4.58 -17.13
N THR A 190 19.52 -4.82 -16.06
CA THR A 190 20.72 -5.69 -16.05
C THR A 190 20.57 -6.80 -15.00
N PRO A 191 19.68 -7.79 -15.21
CA PRO A 191 19.40 -8.82 -14.22
C PRO A 191 20.63 -9.69 -13.92
N ASP A 192 20.80 -10.08 -12.65
CA ASP A 192 21.88 -10.95 -12.19
C ASP A 192 21.47 -11.80 -10.97
N ASP A 193 22.38 -12.63 -10.46
CA ASP A 193 22.13 -13.56 -9.35
C ASP A 193 22.23 -12.88 -7.95
N ASP A 194 22.47 -11.57 -7.86
CA ASP A 194 22.74 -10.86 -6.61
C ASP A 194 21.57 -9.92 -6.21
N PRO A 195 20.61 -10.38 -5.39
CA PRO A 195 19.45 -9.59 -4.97
C PRO A 195 19.76 -8.62 -3.82
N LEU A 196 20.97 -8.06 -3.76
CA LEU A 196 21.37 -7.10 -2.73
C LEU A 196 20.49 -5.85 -2.80
N ASP A 197 19.98 -5.46 -1.62
CA ASP A 197 19.13 -4.28 -1.48
C ASP A 197 19.96 -2.99 -1.54
N GLN A 198 19.45 -2.01 -2.29
CA GLN A 198 20.02 -0.66 -2.38
C GLN A 198 19.07 0.43 -1.86
N LEU A 199 17.85 0.05 -1.46
CA LEU A 199 16.78 0.96 -1.04
C LEU A 199 16.39 0.77 0.42
N GLY A 200 16.59 -0.44 0.98
CA GLY A 200 16.37 -0.78 2.38
C GLY A 200 14.98 -1.32 2.70
N HIS A 201 13.99 -1.07 1.84
CA HIS A 201 12.61 -1.49 2.05
C HIS A 201 12.46 -3.02 2.10
N GLY A 202 13.04 -3.74 1.14
CA GLY A 202 12.99 -5.20 1.09
C GLY A 202 13.76 -5.87 2.24
N THR A 203 14.82 -5.22 2.73
CA THR A 203 15.52 -5.62 3.97
C THR A 203 14.60 -5.49 5.19
N HIS A 204 13.82 -4.41 5.28
CA HIS A 204 12.85 -4.20 6.37
C HIS A 204 11.73 -5.23 6.35
N VAL A 205 11.15 -5.48 5.17
CA VAL A 205 10.15 -6.51 4.92
C VAL A 205 10.67 -7.89 5.33
N SER A 206 11.91 -8.23 4.96
CA SER A 206 12.56 -9.50 5.30
C SER A 206 12.71 -9.70 6.81
N GLY A 207 13.08 -8.65 7.53
CA GLY A 207 13.20 -8.68 8.99
C GLY A 207 11.86 -8.95 9.69
N ILE A 208 10.75 -8.36 9.23
CA ILE A 208 9.41 -8.57 9.80
C ILE A 208 9.03 -10.06 9.74
N ILE A 209 9.40 -10.72 8.65
CA ILE A 209 9.13 -12.15 8.45
C ILE A 209 10.03 -12.98 9.33
N ALA A 210 11.36 -12.87 9.16
CA ALA A 210 12.29 -13.88 9.66
C ALA A 210 13.54 -13.32 10.35
N GLY A 211 13.60 -12.02 10.61
CA GLY A 211 14.69 -11.41 11.37
C GLY A 211 14.74 -11.93 12.80
N LYS A 212 15.94 -12.05 13.38
CA LYS A 212 16.10 -12.43 14.79
C LYS A 212 17.42 -11.94 15.37
N ASN A 213 17.36 -11.38 16.57
CA ASN A 213 18.51 -11.17 17.44
C ASN A 213 18.16 -11.61 18.88
N ASP A 214 18.94 -11.21 19.88
CA ASP A 214 18.74 -11.62 21.27
C ASP A 214 17.52 -10.98 21.97
N PHE A 215 17.00 -9.86 21.45
CA PHE A 215 15.94 -9.07 22.08
C PHE A 215 14.73 -8.80 21.18
N TRP A 216 14.83 -9.11 19.89
CA TRP A 216 13.81 -8.89 18.88
C TRP A 216 13.73 -10.06 17.90
N SER A 217 12.52 -10.36 17.44
CA SER A 217 12.25 -11.41 16.46
C SER A 217 11.17 -10.93 15.52
N GLY A 218 11.29 -11.34 14.25
CA GLY A 218 10.19 -11.34 13.30
C GLY A 218 9.17 -12.44 13.62
N VAL A 219 8.12 -12.53 12.81
CA VAL A 219 6.97 -13.42 13.03
C VAL A 219 7.34 -14.91 12.93
N ALA A 220 8.18 -15.28 11.96
CA ALA A 220 8.59 -16.65 11.65
C ALA A 220 10.13 -16.73 11.52
N PRO A 221 10.86 -16.58 12.65
CA PRO A 221 12.31 -16.42 12.64
C PRO A 221 13.10 -17.68 12.25
N GLU A 222 12.46 -18.84 12.06
CA GLU A 222 13.11 -20.07 11.57
C GLU A 222 12.72 -20.43 10.13
N ALA A 223 11.98 -19.56 9.44
CA ALA A 223 11.74 -19.66 8.01
C ALA A 223 12.99 -19.27 7.18
N SER A 224 13.10 -19.83 5.98
CA SER A 224 14.09 -19.42 4.97
C SER A 224 13.49 -18.39 4.02
N LEU A 225 14.27 -17.36 3.69
CA LEU A 225 13.89 -16.30 2.77
C LEU A 225 14.47 -16.53 1.38
N TYR A 226 13.71 -16.15 0.36
CA TYR A 226 14.13 -16.09 -1.03
C TYR A 226 13.89 -14.67 -1.55
N SER A 227 14.95 -13.92 -1.88
CA SER A 227 14.85 -12.49 -2.22
C SER A 227 14.75 -12.29 -3.73
N TYR A 228 13.66 -11.67 -4.21
CA TYR A 228 13.46 -11.34 -5.62
C TYR A 228 13.43 -9.82 -5.76
N LYS A 229 14.56 -9.25 -6.20
CA LYS A 229 14.70 -7.80 -6.38
C LYS A 229 14.04 -7.37 -7.67
N VAL A 230 13.09 -6.44 -7.58
CA VAL A 230 12.28 -5.94 -8.69
C VAL A 230 12.33 -4.43 -8.86
N PHE A 231 13.05 -3.70 -7.99
CA PHE A 231 13.24 -2.25 -8.09
C PHE A 231 14.70 -1.90 -8.36
N ALA A 232 14.89 -1.03 -9.35
CA ALA A 232 16.14 -0.33 -9.60
C ALA A 232 16.28 0.85 -8.62
N GLN A 233 17.30 1.71 -8.77
CA GLN A 233 17.57 2.81 -7.83
C GLN A 233 16.48 3.91 -7.76
N LEU A 234 15.52 3.92 -8.69
CA LEU A 234 14.46 4.93 -8.79
C LEU A 234 13.08 4.42 -8.31
N ASP A 235 13.02 3.34 -7.53
CA ASP A 235 11.79 2.79 -6.94
C ASP A 235 10.70 2.41 -7.96
N ALA A 236 11.07 2.15 -9.22
CA ALA A 236 10.16 1.83 -10.32
C ALA A 236 10.34 0.39 -10.83
N THR A 237 9.22 -0.26 -11.16
CA THR A 237 9.15 -1.58 -11.79
C THR A 237 7.98 -1.65 -12.79
N ASP A 238 7.73 -2.82 -13.39
CA ASP A 238 6.57 -3.06 -14.27
C ASP A 238 5.90 -4.42 -14.03
N ASP A 239 4.67 -4.57 -14.52
CA ASP A 239 3.87 -5.78 -14.36
C ASP A 239 4.60 -7.03 -14.91
N ALA A 240 5.32 -6.89 -16.02
CA ALA A 240 6.06 -7.99 -16.63
C ALA A 240 7.18 -8.52 -15.71
N THR A 241 7.93 -7.63 -15.05
CA THR A 241 8.94 -7.99 -14.05
C THR A 241 8.32 -8.61 -12.80
N LEU A 242 7.19 -8.09 -12.31
CA LEU A 242 6.48 -8.67 -11.16
C LEU A 242 5.99 -10.09 -11.46
N ILE A 243 5.43 -10.30 -12.66
CA ILE A 243 5.03 -11.62 -13.14
C ILE A 243 6.22 -12.56 -13.19
N GLU A 244 7.36 -12.13 -13.76
CA GLU A 244 8.57 -12.95 -13.80
C GLU A 244 9.03 -13.36 -12.40
N ALA A 245 9.07 -12.42 -11.45
CA ALA A 245 9.48 -12.69 -10.07
C ALA A 245 8.57 -13.73 -9.40
N PHE A 246 7.24 -13.61 -9.57
CA PHE A 246 6.26 -14.54 -9.01
C PHE A 246 6.40 -15.95 -9.62
N LEU A 247 6.61 -16.06 -10.93
CA LEU A 247 6.81 -17.33 -11.61
C LEU A 247 8.15 -17.98 -11.22
N ARG A 248 9.19 -17.18 -11.02
CA ARG A 248 10.50 -17.66 -10.54
C ARG A 248 10.41 -18.15 -9.09
N ALA A 249 9.75 -17.39 -8.21
CA ALA A 249 9.48 -17.80 -6.83
C ALA A 249 8.72 -19.12 -6.76
N TYR A 250 7.68 -19.28 -7.59
CA TYR A 250 6.96 -20.55 -7.73
C TYR A 250 7.89 -21.71 -8.13
N SER A 251 8.78 -21.46 -9.11
CA SER A 251 9.72 -22.45 -9.63
C SER A 251 10.80 -22.85 -8.61
N ASP A 252 11.24 -21.90 -7.77
CA ASP A 252 12.16 -22.14 -6.65
C ASP A 252 11.48 -22.91 -5.49
N GLY A 253 10.17 -23.15 -5.62
CA GLY A 253 9.40 -23.98 -4.72
C GLY A 253 9.08 -23.32 -3.39
N VAL A 254 8.91 -21.98 -3.37
CA VAL A 254 8.48 -21.27 -2.17
C VAL A 254 7.05 -21.66 -1.77
N ASP A 255 6.75 -21.63 -0.48
CA ASP A 255 5.42 -21.91 0.06
C ASP A 255 4.54 -20.65 0.08
N ILE A 256 5.17 -19.50 0.27
CA ILE A 256 4.54 -18.18 0.42
C ILE A 256 5.28 -17.18 -0.47
N ILE A 257 4.54 -16.33 -1.18
CA ILE A 257 5.05 -15.14 -1.87
C ILE A 257 4.43 -13.91 -1.20
N THR A 258 5.26 -12.97 -0.77
CA THR A 258 4.81 -11.67 -0.28
C THR A 258 5.36 -10.54 -1.16
N ALA A 259 4.51 -9.58 -1.49
CA ALA A 259 4.89 -8.39 -2.25
C ALA A 259 4.32 -7.13 -1.60
N SER A 260 5.20 -6.22 -1.22
CA SER A 260 4.85 -4.95 -0.59
C SER A 260 4.87 -3.82 -1.63
N ILE A 261 4.20 -4.08 -2.76
CA ILE A 261 4.27 -3.32 -4.00
C ILE A 261 2.85 -3.06 -4.53
N GLY A 262 2.66 -1.91 -5.18
CA GLY A 262 1.50 -1.66 -6.02
C GLY A 262 1.11 -0.19 -6.07
N GLY A 263 0.18 0.12 -6.97
CA GLY A 263 -0.37 1.46 -7.16
C GLY A 263 -1.89 1.40 -7.30
N PRO A 264 -2.59 2.56 -7.32
CA PRO A 264 -4.03 2.59 -7.49
C PRO A 264 -4.47 1.80 -8.73
N GLY A 265 -5.42 0.89 -8.55
CA GLY A 265 -5.98 0.09 -9.63
C GLY A 265 -7.35 -0.41 -9.24
N GLY A 266 -7.43 -1.21 -8.18
CA GLY A 266 -8.70 -1.66 -7.59
C GLY A 266 -9.52 -2.60 -8.47
N TRP A 267 -8.90 -3.23 -9.47
CA TRP A 267 -9.50 -4.20 -10.39
C TRP A 267 -8.79 -5.55 -10.30
N SER A 268 -9.53 -6.65 -10.31
CA SER A 268 -8.97 -8.02 -10.21
C SER A 268 -8.46 -8.59 -11.53
N THR A 269 -8.61 -7.84 -12.64
CA THR A 269 -8.45 -8.31 -14.02
C THR A 269 -7.11 -7.94 -14.68
N ASN A 270 -6.26 -7.18 -14.00
CA ASN A 270 -4.90 -6.90 -14.47
C ASN A 270 -4.05 -8.18 -14.48
N ALA A 271 -3.02 -8.23 -15.35
CA ALA A 271 -2.21 -9.42 -15.59
C ALA A 271 -1.57 -9.97 -14.30
N TRP A 272 -0.98 -9.10 -13.47
CA TRP A 272 -0.33 -9.50 -12.24
C TRP A 272 -1.31 -10.11 -11.22
N ALA A 273 -2.48 -9.48 -11.03
CA ALA A 273 -3.54 -9.99 -10.16
C ALA A 273 -4.08 -11.35 -10.61
N GLU A 274 -4.25 -11.56 -11.92
CA GLU A 274 -4.69 -12.83 -12.49
C GLU A 274 -3.67 -13.95 -12.22
N ILE A 275 -2.37 -13.68 -12.42
CA ILE A 275 -1.30 -14.65 -12.20
C ILE A 275 -1.12 -14.96 -10.71
N ALA A 276 -1.19 -13.94 -9.85
CA ALA A 276 -1.23 -14.12 -8.40
C ALA A 276 -2.41 -15.01 -7.96
N SER A 277 -3.59 -14.83 -8.57
CA SER A 277 -4.77 -15.66 -8.29
C SER A 277 -4.53 -17.13 -8.66
N ARG A 278 -3.92 -17.40 -9.82
CA ARG A 278 -3.60 -18.77 -10.27
C ARG A 278 -2.56 -19.44 -9.37
N LEU A 279 -1.59 -18.69 -8.84
CA LEU A 279 -0.62 -19.22 -7.88
C LEU A 279 -1.27 -19.67 -6.57
N VAL A 280 -2.30 -18.94 -6.11
CA VAL A 280 -3.13 -19.36 -4.97
C VAL A 280 -3.87 -20.67 -5.27
N ASP A 281 -4.42 -20.81 -6.48
CA ASP A 281 -5.08 -22.06 -6.89
C ASP A 281 -4.10 -23.25 -6.93
N GLU A 282 -2.84 -23.00 -7.26
CA GLU A 282 -1.76 -23.99 -7.19
C GLU A 282 -1.21 -24.22 -5.79
N GLY A 283 -1.76 -23.57 -4.76
CA GLY A 283 -1.45 -23.82 -3.35
C GLY A 283 -0.32 -22.96 -2.77
N VAL A 284 0.16 -21.94 -3.49
CA VAL A 284 1.11 -20.96 -2.95
C VAL A 284 0.34 -19.85 -2.24
N VAL A 285 0.69 -19.56 -0.99
CA VAL A 285 0.10 -18.43 -0.25
C VAL A 285 0.62 -17.14 -0.85
N VAL A 286 -0.28 -16.18 -1.13
CA VAL A 286 0.10 -14.89 -1.73
C VAL A 286 -0.47 -13.74 -0.91
N THR A 287 0.41 -12.91 -0.36
CA THR A 287 0.08 -11.70 0.40
C THR A 287 0.58 -10.46 -0.32
N ILE A 288 -0.30 -9.48 -0.52
CA ILE A 288 0.04 -8.21 -1.17
C ILE A 288 -0.50 -7.04 -0.35
N ALA A 289 0.30 -5.98 -0.19
CA ALA A 289 -0.10 -4.76 0.49
C ALA A 289 -1.33 -4.10 -0.20
N ASN A 290 -2.31 -3.62 0.58
CA ASN A 290 -3.51 -3.00 0.01
C ASN A 290 -3.31 -1.56 -0.49
N GLY A 291 -2.21 -0.91 -0.09
CA GLY A 291 -1.84 0.45 -0.47
C GLY A 291 -1.94 1.47 0.67
N ASN A 292 -1.25 2.60 0.50
CA ASN A 292 -1.11 3.67 1.51
C ASN A 292 -1.86 4.97 1.11
N SER A 293 -2.92 4.87 0.32
CA SER A 293 -3.68 6.01 -0.20
C SER A 293 -5.01 6.24 0.54
N GLY A 294 -5.07 5.93 1.84
CA GLY A 294 -6.27 6.05 2.66
C GLY A 294 -6.93 7.42 2.63
N ALA A 295 -6.15 8.50 2.51
CA ALA A 295 -6.64 9.88 2.36
C ALA A 295 -7.65 10.04 1.20
N ALA A 296 -7.53 9.23 0.14
CA ALA A 296 -8.43 9.26 -1.01
C ALA A 296 -9.87 8.81 -0.69
N GLY A 297 -10.10 8.14 0.44
CA GLY A 297 -11.37 7.50 0.79
C GLY A 297 -11.60 6.18 0.06
N ALA A 298 -12.86 5.70 0.07
CA ALA A 298 -13.27 4.40 -0.46
C ALA A 298 -12.92 4.16 -1.94
N PHE A 299 -12.83 2.89 -2.35
CA PHE A 299 -12.55 2.48 -3.74
C PHE A 299 -11.22 2.99 -4.28
N PHE A 300 -10.15 2.76 -3.52
CA PHE A 300 -8.79 3.19 -3.86
C PHE A 300 -7.72 2.19 -3.40
N GLY A 301 -8.03 0.90 -3.56
CA GLY A 301 -7.11 -0.21 -3.32
C GLY A 301 -6.05 -0.38 -4.41
N SER A 302 -4.99 -1.09 -4.07
CA SER A 302 -3.84 -1.34 -4.93
C SER A 302 -4.09 -2.39 -6.03
N SER A 303 -3.33 -2.32 -7.12
CA SER A 303 -3.19 -3.38 -8.12
C SER A 303 -2.48 -4.61 -7.53
N GLY A 304 -2.64 -5.78 -8.18
CA GLY A 304 -2.18 -7.07 -7.66
C GLY A 304 -3.00 -7.59 -6.48
N SER A 305 -3.09 -6.83 -5.39
CA SER A 305 -3.80 -7.23 -4.16
C SER A 305 -5.31 -7.45 -4.36
N SER A 306 -5.89 -6.80 -5.38
CA SER A 306 -7.25 -7.02 -5.86
C SER A 306 -7.50 -8.41 -6.48
N GLY A 307 -6.46 -9.22 -6.70
CA GLY A 307 -6.57 -10.57 -7.24
C GLY A 307 -7.55 -11.46 -6.46
N LYS A 308 -8.17 -12.39 -7.19
CA LYS A 308 -9.11 -13.36 -6.61
C LYS A 308 -8.36 -14.28 -5.67
N ASN A 309 -8.91 -14.47 -4.47
CA ASN A 309 -8.31 -15.25 -3.40
C ASN A 309 -6.91 -14.80 -2.95
N VAL A 310 -6.29 -13.76 -3.51
CA VAL A 310 -5.06 -13.15 -2.97
C VAL A 310 -5.37 -12.46 -1.65
N LEU A 311 -4.47 -12.48 -0.66
CA LEU A 311 -4.66 -11.76 0.60
C LEU A 311 -4.18 -10.32 0.46
N ALA A 312 -5.13 -9.37 0.35
CA ALA A 312 -4.86 -7.95 0.46
C ALA A 312 -4.82 -7.53 1.94
N VAL A 313 -3.72 -6.92 2.36
CA VAL A 313 -3.48 -6.65 3.78
C VAL A 313 -3.57 -5.15 4.09
N ALA A 314 -4.45 -4.80 5.03
CA ALA A 314 -4.58 -3.46 5.61
C ALA A 314 -3.61 -3.25 6.77
N SER A 315 -3.34 -1.99 7.10
CA SER A 315 -2.43 -1.61 8.18
C SER A 315 -3.18 -1.22 9.45
N VAL A 316 -2.72 -1.77 10.57
CA VAL A 316 -3.12 -1.40 11.93
C VAL A 316 -1.94 -0.79 12.64
N GLU A 317 -2.21 0.27 13.37
CA GLU A 317 -1.24 0.90 14.24
C GLU A 317 -0.89 -0.02 15.40
N THR A 318 0.39 -0.12 15.73
CA THR A 318 0.82 -0.93 16.85
C THR A 318 0.24 -0.36 18.15
N GLU A 319 -0.07 -1.24 19.12
CA GLU A 319 -0.52 -0.77 20.45
C GLU A 319 0.58 0.04 21.14
N LYS A 320 1.84 -0.28 20.82
CA LYS A 320 3.00 0.37 21.38
C LYS A 320 3.95 0.94 20.35
N TYR A 321 4.43 2.14 20.63
CA TYR A 321 5.47 2.80 19.83
C TYR A 321 6.88 2.32 20.28
N PRO A 322 7.87 2.09 19.40
CA PRO A 322 9.16 1.46 19.77
C PRO A 322 10.34 2.36 20.25
N ALA A 323 10.38 2.91 21.46
CA ALA A 323 11.48 3.79 21.96
C ALA A 323 12.94 3.31 21.86
N SER A 324 13.88 4.26 21.82
CA SER A 324 15.23 4.04 22.39
C SER A 324 15.17 4.06 23.93
N PRO A 325 15.79 3.09 24.64
CA PRO A 325 15.76 3.04 26.10
C PRO A 325 16.74 4.02 26.76
N PHE A 326 16.41 4.48 27.96
CA PHE A 326 17.32 5.16 28.90
C PHE A 326 16.87 4.89 30.34
N GLU A 327 17.66 5.24 31.35
CA GLU A 327 17.26 5.07 32.76
C GLU A 327 16.93 6.43 33.39
N LEU A 328 15.86 6.47 34.18
CA LEU A 328 15.51 7.59 35.05
C LEU A 328 15.66 7.13 36.51
N THR A 329 16.48 7.86 37.27
CA THR A 329 16.65 7.62 38.70
C THR A 329 16.05 8.78 39.48
N SER A 330 15.01 8.52 40.27
CA SER A 330 14.41 9.49 41.18
C SER A 330 14.92 9.27 42.61
N VAL A 331 15.16 10.36 43.33
CA VAL A 331 15.42 10.32 44.79
C VAL A 331 14.45 11.25 45.49
N LEU A 332 13.63 10.68 46.38
CA LEU A 332 12.65 11.40 47.19
C LEU A 332 12.65 10.84 48.61
N ASP A 333 12.78 11.72 49.61
CA ASP A 333 12.81 11.35 51.04
C ASP A 333 13.84 10.25 51.41
N GLY A 334 14.95 10.19 50.65
CA GLY A 334 16.00 9.18 50.85
C GLY A 334 15.71 7.81 50.23
N ASN A 335 14.57 7.64 49.55
CA ASN A 335 14.29 6.48 48.72
C ASN A 335 14.79 6.75 47.30
N THR A 336 15.49 5.76 46.72
CA THR A 336 15.96 5.80 45.34
C THR A 336 15.19 4.78 44.53
N GLU A 337 14.62 5.21 43.41
CA GLU A 337 13.95 4.34 42.44
C GLU A 337 14.54 4.61 41.06
N THR A 338 15.00 3.54 40.40
CA THR A 338 15.49 3.60 39.03
C THR A 338 14.53 2.83 38.14
N ILE A 339 14.05 3.47 37.09
CA ILE A 339 13.16 2.87 36.10
C ILE A 339 13.79 2.92 34.71
N LYS A 340 13.52 1.90 33.90
CA LYS A 340 13.79 1.95 32.47
C LYS A 340 12.70 2.74 31.77
N ALA A 341 13.14 3.75 31.04
CA ALA A 341 12.38 4.73 30.31
C ALA A 341 12.71 4.66 28.81
N GLY A 342 12.00 5.43 27.99
CA GLY A 342 12.27 5.55 26.57
C GLY A 342 12.23 7.01 26.10
N TYR A 343 13.00 7.37 25.07
CA TYR A 343 13.17 8.74 24.55
C TYR A 343 13.30 8.75 22.99
N LEU A 344 12.56 9.57 22.20
CA LEU A 344 12.68 9.81 20.73
C LEU A 344 13.75 10.85 20.63
N PRO A 345 14.98 10.48 20.26
CA PRO A 345 15.85 11.50 19.75
C PRO A 345 15.21 12.17 18.52
N SER A 346 15.59 13.42 18.25
CA SER A 346 15.39 14.00 16.92
C SER A 346 16.35 13.32 15.93
N THR A 347 17.29 14.04 15.32
CA THR A 347 18.22 13.47 14.32
C THR A 347 19.24 12.49 14.91
N TYR A 348 19.72 12.73 16.14
CA TYR A 348 20.81 11.97 16.75
C TYR A 348 20.44 11.44 18.14
N TYR A 349 20.85 10.20 18.43
CA TYR A 349 20.81 9.65 19.78
C TYR A 349 21.55 10.57 20.76
N PHE A 350 21.08 10.62 22.00
CA PHE A 350 21.83 11.28 23.06
C PHE A 350 23.10 10.47 23.33
N SER A 351 24.19 11.14 23.69
CA SER A 351 25.48 10.47 23.88
C SER A 351 25.39 9.43 25.01
N SER A 352 25.96 8.24 24.78
CA SER A 352 26.08 7.20 25.80
C SER A 352 26.98 7.61 26.98
N ASP A 353 27.72 8.72 26.85
CA ASP A 353 28.54 9.29 27.93
C ASP A 353 27.70 10.07 28.98
N ILE A 354 26.41 10.30 28.70
CA ILE A 354 25.49 10.97 29.63
C ILE A 354 25.02 9.93 30.65
N VAL A 355 25.68 9.93 31.80
CA VAL A 355 25.38 9.05 32.93
C VAL A 355 25.06 9.93 34.14
N ASP A 356 23.90 9.69 34.76
CA ASP A 356 23.40 10.41 35.95
C ASP A 356 23.32 11.95 35.81
N TRP A 357 23.02 12.46 34.61
CA TRP A 357 22.84 13.91 34.44
C TRP A 357 21.52 14.39 35.07
N PRO A 358 21.50 15.51 35.82
CA PRO A 358 20.28 16.02 36.42
C PRO A 358 19.25 16.45 35.38
N VAL A 359 18.00 16.01 35.54
CA VAL A 359 16.84 16.47 34.76
C VAL A 359 16.17 17.64 35.48
N VAL A 360 16.04 18.79 34.81
CA VAL A 360 15.65 20.06 35.44
C VAL A 360 14.44 20.69 34.73
N PRO A 361 13.23 20.61 35.28
CA PRO A 361 12.10 21.40 34.80
C PRO A 361 12.29 22.88 35.14
N LEU A 362 12.14 23.76 34.16
CA LEU A 362 12.15 25.23 34.36
C LEU A 362 10.76 25.79 34.68
N ASN A 363 9.71 25.04 34.34
CA ASN A 363 8.33 25.30 34.69
C ASN A 363 7.76 24.05 35.38
N LEU A 364 7.07 24.25 36.51
CA LEU A 364 6.45 23.18 37.29
C LEU A 364 4.95 23.05 37.03
N ASP A 365 4.35 23.94 36.22
CA ASP A 365 2.95 23.82 35.79
C ASP A 365 2.85 22.86 34.60
N ILE A 366 2.32 21.65 34.85
CA ILE A 366 2.12 20.60 33.84
C ILE A 366 1.03 20.91 32.82
N THR A 367 0.29 22.01 33.00
CA THR A 367 -0.84 22.39 32.14
C THR A 367 -0.52 23.53 31.18
N ASP A 368 0.62 24.21 31.35
CA ASP A 368 0.98 25.39 30.56
C ASP A 368 1.38 24.99 29.12
N PRO A 369 0.58 25.33 28.10
CA PRO A 369 0.94 25.02 26.72
C PRO A 369 1.99 25.98 26.15
N ALA A 370 2.33 27.09 26.83
CA ALA A 370 3.29 28.09 26.38
C ALA A 370 4.69 27.93 26.99
N ASP A 371 4.94 26.87 27.78
CA ASP A 371 6.21 26.63 28.48
C ASP A 371 7.44 26.71 27.55
N GLY A 372 8.36 27.64 27.79
CA GLY A 372 9.56 27.81 26.97
C GLY A 372 9.34 28.41 25.57
N CYS A 373 8.13 28.91 25.26
CA CYS A 373 7.87 29.59 23.98
C CYS A 373 8.50 30.99 23.89
N GLU A 374 8.67 31.65 25.03
CA GLU A 374 9.34 32.95 25.12
C GLU A 374 10.77 32.81 25.66
N PRO A 375 11.70 33.70 25.29
CA PRO A 375 13.04 33.73 25.87
C PRO A 375 13.01 33.86 27.39
N TYR A 376 13.85 33.06 28.07
CA TYR A 376 13.93 33.10 29.54
C TYR A 376 14.57 34.41 30.04
N PRO A 377 14.11 34.97 31.18
CA PRO A 377 14.65 36.21 31.72
C PRO A 377 16.15 36.14 32.05
N ASN A 378 16.83 37.29 31.97
CA ASN A 378 18.21 37.41 32.43
C ASN A 378 18.34 37.01 33.91
N GLY A 379 19.31 36.14 34.21
CA GLY A 379 19.52 35.57 35.54
C GLY A 379 18.89 34.19 35.75
N THR A 380 18.20 33.64 34.74
CA THR A 380 17.81 32.22 34.71
C THR A 380 19.05 31.33 34.81
N ARG A 381 18.95 30.19 35.51
CA ARG A 381 20.07 29.27 35.74
C ARG A 381 20.73 28.82 34.44
N SER A 382 22.03 28.54 34.49
CA SER A 382 22.72 27.88 33.37
C SER A 382 22.26 26.43 33.23
N LEU A 383 22.17 25.96 31.98
CA LEU A 383 21.77 24.61 31.61
C LEU A 383 22.96 23.72 31.18
N LYS A 384 24.20 24.15 31.39
CA LYS A 384 25.38 23.31 31.13
C LYS A 384 25.44 22.14 32.10
N GLY A 385 25.68 20.92 31.59
CA GLY A 385 25.80 19.71 32.41
C GLY A 385 24.49 19.23 33.04
N VAL A 386 23.34 19.71 32.56
CA VAL A 386 22.00 19.27 32.98
C VAL A 386 21.09 19.14 31.77
N ILE A 387 19.98 18.43 31.93
CA ILE A 387 18.97 18.20 30.89
C ILE A 387 17.71 18.98 31.25
N PRO A 388 17.41 20.13 30.64
CA PRO A 388 16.13 20.80 30.83
C PRO A 388 14.95 19.91 30.40
N LEU A 389 13.87 19.97 31.17
CA LEU A 389 12.58 19.36 30.85
C LEU A 389 11.56 20.47 30.50
N VAL A 390 10.89 20.35 29.34
CA VAL A 390 9.96 21.37 28.83
C VAL A 390 8.72 20.73 28.18
N ARG A 391 7.52 21.31 28.36
CA ARG A 391 6.27 20.74 27.81
C ARG A 391 6.14 20.98 26.31
N ARG A 392 5.68 19.97 25.56
CA ARG A 392 5.17 20.15 24.18
C ARG A 392 3.92 21.03 24.19
N GLY A 393 3.84 22.02 23.30
CA GLY A 393 2.84 23.08 23.42
C GLY A 393 2.52 23.84 22.14
N THR A 394 2.16 25.11 22.27
CA THR A 394 1.63 25.96 21.20
C THR A 394 2.66 26.45 20.19
N CYS A 395 3.94 26.54 20.58
CA CYS A 395 5.05 26.86 19.68
C CYS A 395 5.83 25.61 19.26
N THR A 396 6.68 25.74 18.23
CA THR A 396 7.45 24.63 17.66
C THR A 396 8.55 24.14 18.61
N PHE A 397 9.01 22.89 18.40
CA PHE A 397 10.17 22.36 19.12
C PHE A 397 11.42 23.22 18.90
N ALA A 398 11.68 23.66 17.66
CA ALA A 398 12.80 24.53 17.33
C ALA A 398 12.79 25.86 18.10
N THR A 399 11.62 26.49 18.31
CA THR A 399 11.53 27.71 19.14
C THR A 399 11.96 27.45 20.57
N LYS A 400 11.46 26.38 21.19
CA LYS A 400 11.81 26.02 22.58
C LYS A 400 13.28 25.60 22.68
N GLN A 401 13.81 24.86 21.69
CA GLN A 401 15.22 24.49 21.59
C GLN A 401 16.12 25.73 21.59
N ALA A 402 15.86 26.70 20.72
CA ALA A 402 16.66 27.93 20.64
C ALA A 402 16.69 28.70 21.98
N ASN A 403 15.54 28.80 22.66
CA ASN A 403 15.44 29.46 23.96
C ASN A 403 16.25 28.75 25.07
N LEU A 404 16.32 27.41 25.04
CA LEU A 404 17.07 26.61 26.02
C LEU A 404 18.58 26.55 25.70
N VAL A 405 18.94 26.46 24.41
CA VAL A 405 20.33 26.55 23.94
C VAL A 405 20.95 27.89 24.32
N ALA A 406 20.18 28.99 24.29
CA ALA A 406 20.64 30.29 24.76
C ALA A 406 21.06 30.32 26.26
N LEU A 407 20.59 29.37 27.07
CA LEU A 407 20.99 29.17 28.47
C LEU A 407 22.11 28.12 28.64
N GLY A 408 22.58 27.53 27.54
CA GLY A 408 23.67 26.55 27.47
C GLY A 408 23.24 25.09 27.54
N ALA A 409 21.99 24.76 27.18
CA ALA A 409 21.54 23.37 27.10
C ALA A 409 22.22 22.62 25.94
N GLU A 410 22.75 21.43 26.22
CA GLU A 410 23.37 20.54 25.22
C GLU A 410 22.42 19.40 24.81
N TYR A 411 21.53 19.00 25.72
CA TYR A 411 20.53 17.96 25.55
C TYR A 411 19.23 18.40 26.20
N ILE A 412 18.10 18.27 25.51
CA ILE A 412 16.81 18.82 25.96
C ILE A 412 15.76 17.72 25.89
N LEU A 413 15.04 17.50 27.00
CA LEU A 413 13.87 16.64 27.03
C LEU A 413 12.60 17.49 26.93
N PHE A 414 11.83 17.25 25.88
CA PHE A 414 10.43 17.62 25.82
C PHE A 414 9.62 16.55 26.55
N TYR A 415 8.46 16.89 27.11
CA TYR A 415 7.46 15.87 27.45
C TYR A 415 6.15 16.13 26.72
N ASN A 416 5.50 15.05 26.30
CA ASN A 416 4.35 15.12 25.43
C ASN A 416 3.13 15.74 26.14
N ASN A 417 2.19 16.22 25.34
CA ASN A 417 0.87 16.64 25.79
C ASN A 417 -0.17 15.57 25.40
N GLU A 418 -1.46 15.93 25.39
CA GLU A 418 -2.56 15.01 25.14
C GLU A 418 -2.68 14.58 23.66
N ASN A 419 -1.87 15.16 22.78
CA ASN A 419 -1.82 14.78 21.37
C ASN A 419 -1.02 13.49 21.15
N PRO A 420 -1.22 12.80 20.01
CA PRO A 420 -0.37 11.67 19.62
C PRO A 420 1.11 12.03 19.70
N ILE A 421 1.91 11.09 20.20
CA ILE A 421 3.36 11.19 20.27
C ILE A 421 3.91 11.39 18.85
N ILE A 422 4.86 12.32 18.72
CA ILE A 422 5.57 12.59 17.46
C ILE A 422 7.04 12.82 17.76
N THR A 423 7.91 12.43 16.85
CA THR A 423 9.34 12.78 16.93
C THR A 423 9.52 14.29 16.89
N PRO A 424 10.27 14.89 17.84
CA PRO A 424 10.49 16.32 17.84
C PRO A 424 11.36 16.72 16.64
N GLY A 425 10.84 17.60 15.78
CA GLY A 425 11.52 18.06 14.57
C GLY A 425 12.21 19.42 14.74
N THR A 426 13.44 19.52 14.25
CA THR A 426 14.22 20.76 14.17
C THR A 426 15.24 20.71 13.02
N ASP A 427 15.63 21.87 12.50
CA ASP A 427 16.68 22.03 11.48
C ASP A 427 18.06 22.30 12.12
N ASP A 428 18.12 22.45 13.46
CA ASP A 428 19.33 22.79 14.23
C ASP A 428 19.88 21.56 14.96
N ASP A 429 21.14 21.22 14.71
CA ASP A 429 21.87 20.12 15.36
C ASP A 429 22.56 20.55 16.67
N VAL A 430 22.44 21.81 17.07
CA VAL A 430 22.92 22.34 18.35
C VAL A 430 21.86 22.19 19.44
N GLY A 431 22.22 21.53 20.54
CA GLY A 431 21.29 21.25 21.64
C GLY A 431 20.32 20.16 21.27
N LEU A 432 20.77 18.90 21.29
CA LEU A 432 20.00 17.77 20.80
C LEU A 432 18.70 17.63 21.59
N ILE A 433 17.60 17.43 20.88
CA ILE A 433 16.27 17.34 21.46
C ILE A 433 15.76 15.91 21.42
N ALA A 434 15.06 15.54 22.47
CA ALA A 434 14.22 14.36 22.51
C ALA A 434 12.91 14.69 23.23
N LEU A 435 11.87 13.88 23.07
CA LEU A 435 10.62 14.01 23.82
C LEU A 435 10.59 12.86 24.88
N ILE A 436 9.57 12.81 25.74
CA ILE A 436 9.25 11.69 26.64
C ILE A 436 7.76 11.74 27.01
N THR A 437 7.36 10.75 27.81
CA THR A 437 6.14 10.62 28.60
C THR A 437 5.36 11.88 28.85
N ALA A 438 4.11 12.06 28.41
CA ALA A 438 3.24 12.93 29.21
C ALA A 438 3.25 12.49 30.69
N ALA A 439 3.21 11.17 30.93
CA ALA A 439 3.29 10.56 32.26
C ALA A 439 4.69 10.66 32.89
N ALA A 440 5.77 10.39 32.15
CA ALA A 440 7.14 10.50 32.68
C ALA A 440 7.51 11.94 32.99
N GLY A 441 7.17 12.90 32.11
CA GLY A 441 7.35 14.32 32.36
C GLY A 441 6.59 14.78 33.61
N LYS A 442 5.33 14.34 33.75
CA LYS A 442 4.54 14.57 34.97
C LYS A 442 5.21 13.99 36.22
N ALA A 443 5.68 12.74 36.18
CA ALA A 443 6.32 12.08 37.31
C ALA A 443 7.63 12.79 37.73
N ILE A 444 8.42 13.27 36.76
CA ILE A 444 9.62 14.07 37.01
C ILE A 444 9.24 15.37 37.73
N ILE A 445 8.24 16.10 37.21
CA ILE A 445 7.79 17.37 37.79
C ILE A 445 7.23 17.18 39.20
N GLU A 446 6.40 16.16 39.43
CA GLU A 446 5.84 15.83 40.75
C GLU A 446 6.94 15.48 41.76
N THR A 447 7.98 14.74 41.33
CA THR A 447 9.15 14.43 42.18
C THR A 447 9.91 15.69 42.57
N VAL A 448 10.18 16.58 41.61
CA VAL A 448 10.89 17.85 41.86
C VAL A 448 10.07 18.79 42.73
N GLN A 449 8.74 18.88 42.52
CA GLN A 449 7.82 19.65 43.36
C GLN A 449 7.80 19.16 44.81
N ALA A 450 7.94 17.85 45.02
CA ALA A 450 8.03 17.23 46.35
C ALA A 450 9.40 17.43 47.02
N GLY A 451 10.36 18.10 46.37
CA GLY A 451 11.70 18.36 46.90
C GLY A 451 12.73 17.25 46.60
N GLY A 452 12.36 16.28 45.75
CA GLY A 452 13.26 15.25 45.25
C GLY A 452 14.13 15.73 44.08
N ASN A 453 14.98 14.84 43.58
CA ASN A 453 15.75 15.05 42.35
C ASN A 453 15.56 13.88 41.38
N VAL A 454 15.87 14.13 40.10
CA VAL A 454 15.84 13.11 39.06
C VAL A 454 17.10 13.23 38.21
N THR A 455 17.72 12.09 37.90
CA THR A 455 18.83 11.97 36.94
C THR A 455 18.46 11.05 35.78
N ALA A 456 19.15 11.22 34.64
CA ALA A 456 19.00 10.40 33.45
C ALA A 456 20.34 9.77 33.02
N ASP A 457 20.27 8.52 32.55
CA ASP A 457 21.39 7.74 32.02
C ASP A 457 21.04 7.18 30.62
N PHE A 458 21.83 7.54 29.61
CA PHE A 458 21.65 7.17 28.20
C PHE A 458 22.68 6.13 27.72
N SER A 459 23.37 5.43 28.62
CA SER A 459 24.39 4.42 28.30
C SER A 459 23.83 3.09 27.78
N LEU A 460 22.51 2.89 27.86
CA LEU A 460 21.83 1.72 27.29
C LEU A 460 21.97 1.70 25.76
N ASN A 461 22.02 0.49 25.17
CA ASN A 461 22.02 0.36 23.72
C ASN A 461 20.69 0.91 23.13
N PRO A 462 20.73 1.98 22.31
CA PRO A 462 19.52 2.59 21.74
C PRO A 462 18.72 1.65 20.83
N GLU A 463 19.35 0.61 20.29
CA GLU A 463 18.70 -0.38 19.40
C GLU A 463 17.88 -1.43 20.15
N GLN A 464 18.05 -1.56 21.48
CA GLN A 464 17.24 -2.46 22.31
C GLN A 464 15.90 -1.80 22.64
N VAL A 465 15.07 -1.66 21.62
CA VAL A 465 13.86 -0.85 21.68
C VAL A 465 12.88 -1.29 22.76
N VAL A 466 12.18 -0.33 23.36
CA VAL A 466 11.13 -0.54 24.37
C VAL A 466 9.80 0.01 23.90
N GLY A 467 8.68 -0.42 24.50
CA GLY A 467 7.33 -0.10 23.99
C GLY A 467 6.61 1.00 24.78
N LEU A 468 5.95 1.93 24.07
CA LEU A 468 5.18 3.03 24.68
C LEU A 468 3.71 2.86 24.54
N GLU A 469 2.95 3.41 25.47
CA GLU A 469 1.54 3.57 25.24
C GLU A 469 1.28 4.58 24.12
N TYR A 470 0.75 4.10 23.00
CA TYR A 470 0.29 4.95 21.91
C TYR A 470 -1.23 5.12 22.03
N PRO A 471 -1.75 6.32 22.35
CA PRO A 471 -3.19 6.49 22.63
C PRO A 471 -4.12 6.10 21.48
N ALA A 472 -3.64 6.16 20.23
CA ALA A 472 -4.37 5.71 19.05
C ALA A 472 -3.94 4.30 18.58
N GLY A 473 -3.25 3.53 19.43
CA GLY A 473 -2.76 2.19 19.13
C GLY A 473 -3.87 1.17 19.00
N GLY A 474 -3.61 0.09 18.25
CA GLY A 474 -4.60 -0.96 18.00
C GLY A 474 -5.77 -0.48 17.13
N ARG A 475 -5.57 0.58 16.33
CA ARG A 475 -6.56 1.17 15.42
C ARG A 475 -6.08 1.12 13.97
N PRO A 476 -6.97 1.13 12.98
CA PRO A 476 -6.58 1.22 11.58
C PRO A 476 -5.74 2.48 11.34
N ASN A 477 -4.62 2.36 10.61
CA ASN A 477 -3.86 3.53 10.18
C ASN A 477 -4.66 4.37 9.19
N THR A 478 -4.58 5.70 9.28
CA THR A 478 -5.30 6.62 8.39
C THR A 478 -4.83 6.53 6.94
N PHE A 479 -3.58 6.14 6.71
CA PHE A 479 -3.03 5.92 5.37
C PHE A 479 -3.50 4.62 4.73
N THR A 480 -4.06 3.64 5.46
CA THR A 480 -4.43 2.35 4.85
C THR A 480 -5.48 2.58 3.77
N SER A 481 -5.20 2.15 2.53
CA SER A 481 -6.12 2.29 1.41
C SER A 481 -7.44 1.60 1.72
N TRP A 482 -8.54 2.21 1.28
CA TRP A 482 -9.88 1.66 1.43
C TRP A 482 -10.32 0.97 0.15
N GLY A 483 -10.93 -0.20 0.27
CA GLY A 483 -11.75 -0.76 -0.79
C GLY A 483 -13.19 -0.24 -0.74
N ALA A 484 -14.18 -0.99 -1.22
CA ALA A 484 -14.05 -2.27 -1.93
C ALA A 484 -13.32 -2.13 -3.27
N SER A 485 -13.18 -3.23 -4.04
CA SER A 485 -12.75 -3.13 -5.44
C SER A 485 -13.76 -2.30 -6.24
N ASN A 486 -13.37 -1.82 -7.43
CA ASN A 486 -14.30 -1.09 -8.30
C ASN A 486 -15.48 -1.96 -8.80
N ASP A 487 -15.34 -3.30 -8.70
CA ASP A 487 -16.37 -4.32 -8.95
C ASP A 487 -17.21 -4.68 -7.70
N LEU A 488 -17.03 -3.95 -6.59
CA LEU A 488 -17.68 -4.19 -5.28
C LEU A 488 -17.28 -5.50 -4.56
N ASP A 489 -16.17 -6.12 -4.96
CA ASP A 489 -15.57 -7.22 -4.20
C ASP A 489 -14.92 -6.72 -2.92
N ILE A 490 -15.04 -7.50 -1.84
CA ILE A 490 -14.43 -7.15 -0.54
C ILE A 490 -12.91 -7.14 -0.64
N LYS A 491 -12.33 -5.96 -0.46
CA LYS A 491 -10.90 -5.69 -0.21
C LYS A 491 -10.80 -4.49 0.76
N PRO A 492 -9.75 -4.40 1.59
CA PRO A 492 -8.78 -5.45 1.90
C PRO A 492 -9.43 -6.68 2.56
N ASP A 493 -8.66 -7.76 2.74
CA ASP A 493 -9.16 -9.04 3.27
C ASP A 493 -9.01 -9.14 4.79
N ILE A 494 -7.88 -8.68 5.30
CA ILE A 494 -7.48 -8.74 6.71
C ILE A 494 -6.57 -7.55 7.03
N ALA A 495 -6.44 -7.21 8.31
CA ALA A 495 -5.52 -6.20 8.79
C ALA A 495 -4.43 -6.82 9.68
N ALA A 496 -3.22 -6.26 9.64
CA ALA A 496 -2.10 -6.68 10.46
C ALA A 496 -1.27 -5.46 10.93
N PRO A 497 -0.41 -5.61 11.95
CA PRO A 497 0.48 -4.53 12.38
C PRO A 497 1.32 -4.01 11.21
N GLY A 498 1.20 -2.72 10.91
CA GLY A 498 1.93 -2.06 9.82
C GLY A 498 2.26 -0.60 10.09
N GLY A 499 1.78 0.00 11.18
CA GLY A 499 2.24 1.30 11.69
C GLY A 499 3.42 1.12 12.65
N GLN A 500 4.48 1.91 12.43
CA GLN A 500 5.60 2.07 13.35
C GLN A 500 6.34 0.77 13.65
N ILE A 501 6.66 0.01 12.60
CA ILE A 501 7.27 -1.31 12.72
C ILE A 501 8.80 -1.20 12.73
N PHE A 502 9.41 -1.67 13.81
CA PHE A 502 10.86 -1.84 13.94
C PHE A 502 11.32 -3.12 13.24
N SER A 503 12.28 -2.98 12.32
CA SER A 503 12.86 -4.09 11.58
C SER A 503 14.24 -3.73 11.02
N THR A 504 14.90 -4.70 10.40
CA THR A 504 16.24 -4.60 9.80
C THR A 504 16.30 -3.59 8.66
N TYR A 505 17.44 -2.97 8.43
CA TYR A 505 17.66 -1.96 7.39
C TYR A 505 19.08 -2.09 6.80
N LEU A 506 19.45 -1.20 5.87
CA LEU A 506 20.76 -1.22 5.23
C LEU A 506 21.91 -1.03 6.24
N ASP A 507 23.13 -1.40 5.84
CA ASP A 507 24.36 -1.22 6.64
C ASP A 507 24.31 -1.85 8.05
N ASP A 508 23.62 -2.99 8.16
CA ASP A 508 23.43 -3.73 9.42
C ASP A 508 22.69 -2.92 10.52
N THR A 509 21.90 -1.92 10.12
CA THR A 509 21.13 -1.06 11.02
C THR A 509 19.65 -1.47 11.11
N TYR A 510 18.86 -0.75 11.91
CA TYR A 510 17.42 -0.95 12.03
C TYR A 510 16.65 0.35 11.73
N ALA A 511 15.39 0.20 11.32
CA ALA A 511 14.53 1.31 10.97
C ALA A 511 13.09 1.13 11.43
N LEU A 512 12.40 2.25 11.64
CA LEU A 512 10.95 2.31 11.70
C LEU A 512 10.37 2.70 10.36
N LEU A 513 9.47 1.85 9.87
CA LEU A 513 8.68 2.14 8.69
C LEU A 513 7.20 1.91 9.00
N SER A 514 6.36 2.72 8.35
CA SER A 514 4.91 2.59 8.41
C SER A 514 4.32 2.40 7.02
N GLY A 515 3.46 1.40 6.87
CA GLY A 515 2.80 1.10 5.62
C GLY A 515 2.06 -0.24 5.64
N THR A 516 1.12 -0.40 4.71
CA THR A 516 0.59 -1.73 4.37
C THR A 516 1.70 -2.68 3.88
N SER A 517 2.82 -2.12 3.42
CA SER A 517 4.08 -2.80 3.12
C SER A 517 4.71 -3.54 4.30
N MET A 518 4.43 -3.14 5.55
CA MET A 518 4.90 -3.81 6.76
C MET A 518 3.86 -4.82 7.26
N ALA A 519 2.58 -4.56 7.01
CA ALA A 519 1.48 -5.46 7.36
C ALA A 519 1.45 -6.74 6.52
N ALA A 520 1.71 -6.63 5.20
CA ALA A 520 1.74 -7.78 4.29
C ALA A 520 2.74 -8.88 4.69
N PRO A 521 4.04 -8.59 4.92
CA PRO A 521 5.00 -9.60 5.39
C PRO A 521 4.67 -10.15 6.79
N TYR A 522 3.97 -9.37 7.64
CA TYR A 522 3.49 -9.89 8.91
C TYR A 522 2.52 -11.07 8.71
N VAL A 523 1.56 -10.92 7.77
CA VAL A 523 0.61 -12.00 7.42
C VAL A 523 1.34 -13.17 6.76
N ALA A 524 2.35 -12.92 5.92
CA ALA A 524 3.20 -13.96 5.34
C ALA A 524 3.90 -14.78 6.44
N GLY A 525 4.45 -14.11 7.45
CA GLY A 525 5.02 -14.77 8.63
C GLY A 525 4.00 -15.62 9.40
N VAL A 526 2.78 -15.12 9.61
CA VAL A 526 1.72 -15.90 10.28
C VAL A 526 1.34 -17.15 9.46
N ALA A 527 1.29 -17.04 8.13
CA ALA A 527 1.10 -18.19 7.26
C ALA A 527 2.25 -19.20 7.39
N ALA A 528 3.50 -18.73 7.52
CA ALA A 528 4.65 -19.62 7.74
C ALA A 528 4.56 -20.36 9.07
N LEU A 529 4.08 -19.72 10.14
CA LEU A 529 3.80 -20.41 11.41
C LEU A 529 2.79 -21.53 11.23
N TYR A 530 1.69 -21.29 10.50
CA TYR A 530 0.70 -22.33 10.20
C TYR A 530 1.30 -23.47 9.37
N ILE A 531 2.02 -23.16 8.28
CA ILE A 531 2.61 -24.15 7.39
C ILE A 531 3.64 -25.02 8.13
N SER A 532 4.44 -24.44 9.02
CA SER A 532 5.40 -25.22 9.82
C SER A 532 4.74 -26.21 10.77
N ALA A 533 3.55 -25.87 11.28
CA ALA A 533 2.81 -26.71 12.23
C ALA A 533 1.92 -27.77 11.54
N HIS A 534 1.36 -27.46 10.37
CA HIS A 534 0.32 -28.25 9.71
C HIS A 534 0.68 -28.75 8.31
N GLY A 535 1.84 -28.37 7.78
CA GLY A 535 2.23 -28.62 6.40
C GLY A 535 1.65 -27.62 5.42
N GLY A 536 2.34 -27.45 4.29
CA GLY A 536 1.95 -26.55 3.21
C GLY A 536 1.41 -27.29 1.99
N ARG A 537 1.59 -26.69 0.82
CA ARG A 537 1.20 -27.28 -0.47
C ARG A 537 1.73 -28.70 -0.70
N SER A 538 2.94 -29.01 -0.25
CA SER A 538 3.54 -30.34 -0.40
C SER A 538 2.76 -31.44 0.34
N VAL A 539 1.98 -31.08 1.36
CA VAL A 539 1.14 -31.99 2.15
C VAL A 539 -0.31 -31.97 1.65
N HIS A 540 -0.84 -30.78 1.36
CA HIS A 540 -2.27 -30.58 1.10
C HIS A 540 -2.65 -30.47 -0.38
N GLY A 541 -1.67 -30.30 -1.28
CA GLY A 541 -1.87 -30.19 -2.72
C GLY A 541 -2.41 -28.84 -3.18
N LYS A 542 -2.99 -28.83 -4.39
CA LYS A 542 -3.59 -27.64 -5.01
C LYS A 542 -4.80 -27.15 -4.20
N GLY A 543 -5.04 -25.84 -4.19
CA GLY A 543 -6.13 -25.20 -3.44
C GLY A 543 -5.86 -24.99 -1.95
N PHE A 544 -4.76 -25.53 -1.40
CA PHE A 544 -4.36 -25.34 0.00
C PHE A 544 -4.34 -23.87 0.42
N ALA A 545 -3.70 -23.01 -0.39
CA ALA A 545 -3.57 -21.60 -0.07
C ALA A 545 -4.93 -20.91 0.02
N LYS A 546 -5.91 -21.25 -0.83
CA LYS A 546 -7.28 -20.73 -0.72
C LYS A 546 -7.90 -21.08 0.65
N THR A 547 -7.77 -22.32 1.10
CA THR A 547 -8.28 -22.75 2.42
C THR A 547 -7.57 -22.01 3.56
N LEU A 548 -6.24 -21.89 3.50
CA LEU A 548 -5.49 -21.14 4.50
C LEU A 548 -5.84 -19.64 4.49
N HIS A 549 -6.06 -19.03 3.31
CA HIS A 549 -6.50 -17.65 3.20
C HIS A 549 -7.88 -17.44 3.83
N GLN A 550 -8.85 -18.32 3.57
CA GLN A 550 -10.16 -18.29 4.23
C GLN A 550 -10.00 -18.34 5.75
N ARG A 551 -9.13 -19.22 6.26
CA ARG A 551 -8.84 -19.35 7.69
C ARG A 551 -8.16 -18.11 8.29
N ILE A 552 -7.24 -17.48 7.55
CA ILE A 552 -6.60 -16.21 7.94
C ILE A 552 -7.65 -15.11 8.05
N ILE A 553 -8.47 -14.93 7.01
CA ILE A 553 -9.58 -13.96 6.99
C ILE A 553 -10.52 -14.22 8.16
N ALA A 554 -10.88 -15.49 8.39
CA ALA A 554 -11.81 -15.91 9.43
C ALA A 554 -11.39 -15.53 10.85
N SER A 555 -10.08 -15.43 11.07
CA SER A 555 -9.48 -15.15 12.38
C SER A 555 -9.70 -13.71 12.87
N GLY A 556 -10.03 -12.82 11.94
CA GLY A 556 -10.12 -11.38 12.12
C GLY A 556 -10.93 -10.94 13.34
N THR A 557 -10.36 -9.98 14.08
CA THR A 557 -10.99 -9.36 15.25
C THR A 557 -11.35 -7.92 14.92
N SER A 558 -12.56 -7.48 15.31
CA SER A 558 -13.00 -6.10 15.02
C SER A 558 -12.04 -5.09 15.60
N LEU A 559 -11.78 -4.05 14.83
CA LEU A 559 -11.02 -2.88 15.25
C LEU A 559 -12.02 -1.72 15.45
N PRO A 560 -11.80 -0.81 16.39
CA PRO A 560 -12.62 0.38 16.49
C PRO A 560 -12.37 1.31 15.30
N TRP A 561 -13.40 2.07 14.91
CA TRP A 561 -13.27 3.15 13.93
C TRP A 561 -12.16 4.12 14.37
N SER A 562 -11.43 4.64 13.41
CA SER A 562 -10.32 5.56 13.66
C SER A 562 -10.33 6.69 12.65
N ASP A 563 -10.13 7.90 13.14
CA ASP A 563 -9.77 9.09 12.38
C ASP A 563 -8.27 9.44 12.54
N GLY A 564 -7.50 8.55 13.18
CA GLY A 564 -6.11 8.79 13.59
C GLY A 564 -5.96 9.32 15.02
N THR A 565 -7.06 9.51 15.75
CA THR A 565 -7.05 9.93 17.15
C THR A 565 -7.47 8.80 18.11
N ALA A 566 -7.31 9.04 19.42
CA ALA A 566 -7.76 8.12 20.46
C ALA A 566 -9.30 8.10 20.65
N THR A 567 -10.04 8.91 19.88
CA THR A 567 -11.49 9.07 20.02
C THR A 567 -12.22 7.75 19.83
N ASP A 568 -13.08 7.39 20.78
CA ASP A 568 -14.01 6.28 20.63
C ASP A 568 -15.35 6.79 20.07
N TYR A 569 -15.65 6.35 18.84
CA TYR A 569 -16.90 6.70 18.16
C TYR A 569 -18.03 5.70 18.47
N GLY A 570 -17.75 4.60 19.17
CA GLY A 570 -18.73 3.54 19.43
C GLY A 570 -19.05 2.68 18.21
N PHE A 571 -18.19 2.68 17.19
CA PHE A 571 -18.33 1.88 15.97
C PHE A 571 -17.09 1.03 15.71
N SER A 572 -17.28 -0.19 15.23
CA SER A 572 -16.20 -0.98 14.60
C SER A 572 -15.85 -0.37 13.23
N ALA A 573 -14.58 -0.39 12.85
CA ALA A 573 -14.10 0.04 11.55
C ALA A 573 -14.79 -0.74 10.41
N SER A 574 -15.03 -0.06 9.30
CA SER A 574 -15.71 -0.65 8.14
C SER A 574 -14.87 -1.79 7.54
N VAL A 575 -15.54 -2.84 7.05
CA VAL A 575 -14.87 -3.91 6.29
C VAL A 575 -14.16 -3.34 5.05
N ALA A 576 -14.67 -2.24 4.50
CA ALA A 576 -14.03 -1.53 3.38
C ALA A 576 -12.65 -0.98 3.74
N GLN A 577 -12.33 -0.79 5.03
CA GLN A 577 -11.04 -0.28 5.48
C GLN A 577 -10.09 -1.39 5.94
N VAL A 578 -10.60 -2.38 6.68
CA VAL A 578 -9.76 -3.37 7.39
C VAL A 578 -10.09 -4.82 7.07
N GLY A 579 -10.94 -5.08 6.07
CA GLY A 579 -11.43 -6.41 5.78
C GLY A 579 -12.13 -7.00 7.01
N ASN A 580 -11.77 -8.22 7.40
CA ASN A 580 -12.34 -8.84 8.59
C ASN A 580 -11.68 -8.41 9.92
N GLY A 581 -10.80 -7.40 9.90
CA GLY A 581 -10.15 -6.82 11.08
C GLY A 581 -8.76 -7.40 11.37
N LEU A 582 -8.29 -7.24 12.60
CA LEU A 582 -6.93 -7.63 13.00
C LEU A 582 -6.75 -9.16 13.02
N ILE A 583 -5.72 -9.63 12.34
CA ILE A 583 -5.33 -11.04 12.27
C ILE A 583 -5.09 -11.65 13.67
N ASN A 584 -5.47 -12.92 13.85
CA ASN A 584 -5.17 -13.67 15.06
C ASN A 584 -4.47 -15.00 14.74
N ALA A 585 -3.13 -14.99 14.83
CA ALA A 585 -2.26 -16.12 14.55
C ALA A 585 -2.58 -17.35 15.41
N PHE A 586 -2.92 -17.14 16.69
CA PHE A 586 -3.25 -18.25 17.58
C PHE A 586 -4.53 -18.97 17.14
N LYS A 587 -5.58 -18.23 16.75
CA LYS A 587 -6.80 -18.86 16.18
C LYS A 587 -6.46 -19.65 14.92
N ILE A 588 -5.67 -19.07 14.03
CA ILE A 588 -5.24 -19.69 12.76
C ILE A 588 -4.51 -21.01 13.03
N VAL A 589 -3.57 -21.06 13.96
CA VAL A 589 -2.77 -22.28 14.17
C VAL A 589 -3.46 -23.30 15.08
N ASN A 590 -4.24 -22.87 16.08
CA ASN A 590 -4.70 -23.77 17.15
C ASN A 590 -6.16 -24.20 17.09
N TYR A 591 -7.05 -23.52 16.34
CA TYR A 591 -8.45 -23.92 16.30
C TYR A 591 -8.65 -25.24 15.55
N THR A 592 -9.60 -26.03 16.03
CA THR A 592 -10.01 -27.31 15.46
C THR A 592 -11.28 -27.21 14.61
N THR A 593 -12.02 -26.11 14.71
CA THR A 593 -13.03 -25.73 13.74
C THR A 593 -12.36 -25.24 12.47
N ASP A 594 -12.90 -25.61 11.32
CA ASP A 594 -12.58 -25.01 10.03
C ASP A 594 -13.82 -24.39 9.41
N ILE A 595 -13.64 -23.33 8.61
CA ILE A 595 -14.70 -22.73 7.83
C ILE A 595 -14.29 -22.55 6.36
N ALA A 596 -15.21 -22.86 5.45
CA ALA A 596 -15.08 -22.59 4.03
C ALA A 596 -16.22 -21.67 3.57
N PHE A 597 -15.87 -20.58 2.91
CA PHE A 597 -16.80 -19.52 2.52
C PHE A 597 -16.24 -18.70 1.35
N GLU A 598 -17.13 -18.06 0.59
CA GLU A 598 -16.78 -16.88 -0.19
C GLU A 598 -17.08 -15.65 0.67
N LYS A 599 -16.26 -14.59 0.56
CA LYS A 599 -16.55 -13.34 1.27
C LYS A 599 -17.93 -12.83 0.82
N ILE A 600 -18.74 -12.34 1.75
CA ILE A 600 -20.14 -11.99 1.49
C ILE A 600 -20.20 -10.60 0.83
N ALA A 601 -19.84 -10.54 -0.45
CA ALA A 601 -20.03 -9.36 -1.29
C ALA A 601 -21.50 -9.28 -1.70
N LEU A 602 -22.25 -8.35 -1.08
CA LEU A 602 -23.68 -8.16 -1.29
C LEU A 602 -23.98 -7.35 -2.56
N ASN A 603 -22.95 -6.75 -3.16
CA ASN A 603 -23.05 -5.90 -4.35
C ASN A 603 -23.91 -4.63 -4.11
N ASP A 604 -24.36 -3.99 -5.17
CA ASP A 604 -25.24 -2.83 -5.17
C ASP A 604 -26.74 -3.24 -5.09
N THR A 605 -27.67 -2.29 -4.99
CA THR A 605 -29.10 -2.64 -4.86
C THR A 605 -29.71 -3.22 -6.14
N HIS A 606 -29.07 -3.04 -7.29
CA HIS A 606 -29.58 -3.53 -8.58
C HIS A 606 -29.11 -4.97 -8.88
N TYR A 607 -27.85 -5.27 -8.58
CA TYR A 607 -27.19 -6.56 -8.76
C TYR A 607 -27.02 -7.32 -7.43
N PHE A 608 -27.92 -7.07 -6.49
CA PHE A 608 -27.83 -7.53 -5.11
C PHE A 608 -27.69 -9.05 -4.96
N SER A 609 -26.69 -9.49 -4.16
CA SER A 609 -26.41 -10.90 -3.88
C SER A 609 -26.95 -11.30 -2.50
N ARG A 610 -28.04 -12.10 -2.50
CA ARG A 610 -28.88 -12.32 -1.32
C ARG A 610 -28.47 -13.48 -0.40
N TYR A 611 -28.11 -14.63 -0.98
CA TYR A 611 -27.87 -15.88 -0.24
C TYR A 611 -26.39 -16.26 -0.30
N HIS A 612 -25.82 -16.58 0.86
CA HIS A 612 -24.40 -16.88 0.99
C HIS A 612 -24.17 -18.10 1.88
N ASP A 613 -23.39 -19.05 1.41
CA ASP A 613 -23.16 -20.30 2.10
C ASP A 613 -21.85 -20.28 2.91
N VAL A 614 -21.92 -20.81 4.12
CA VAL A 614 -20.78 -21.02 5.01
C VAL A 614 -20.76 -22.50 5.40
N THR A 615 -19.66 -23.17 5.10
CA THR A 615 -19.44 -24.56 5.53
C THR A 615 -18.59 -24.57 6.79
N VAL A 616 -19.09 -25.21 7.85
CA VAL A 616 -18.39 -25.38 9.12
C VAL A 616 -17.99 -26.84 9.25
N THR A 617 -16.74 -27.09 9.62
CA THR A 617 -16.19 -28.44 9.84
C THR A 617 -15.62 -28.54 11.24
N ASN A 618 -15.91 -29.64 11.93
CA ASN A 618 -15.32 -29.95 13.24
C ASN A 618 -14.18 -30.95 13.09
N ASN A 619 -12.93 -30.49 13.10
CA ASN A 619 -11.74 -31.37 13.10
C ASN A 619 -11.26 -31.73 14.53
N GLY A 620 -12.04 -31.38 15.55
CA GLY A 620 -11.76 -31.71 16.95
C GLY A 620 -12.15 -33.15 17.32
N ALA A 621 -11.76 -33.58 18.52
CA ALA A 621 -11.99 -34.94 19.01
C ALA A 621 -13.36 -35.16 19.70
N LYS A 622 -14.18 -34.11 19.83
CA LYS A 622 -15.48 -34.14 20.52
C LYS A 622 -16.54 -33.45 19.67
N ASP A 623 -17.81 -33.77 19.95
CA ASP A 623 -18.94 -33.07 19.36
C ASP A 623 -18.90 -31.57 19.73
N VAL A 624 -19.16 -30.70 18.75
CA VAL A 624 -19.21 -29.24 18.94
C VAL A 624 -20.56 -28.72 18.45
N SER A 625 -21.22 -27.94 19.30
CA SER A 625 -22.45 -27.23 18.94
C SER A 625 -22.11 -25.82 18.48
N TYR A 626 -22.53 -25.48 17.27
CA TYR A 626 -22.30 -24.20 16.61
C TYR A 626 -23.56 -23.35 16.59
N LYS A 627 -23.38 -22.06 16.81
CA LYS A 627 -24.38 -21.01 16.69
C LYS A 627 -23.82 -19.88 15.84
N LEU A 628 -24.65 -19.37 14.93
CA LEU A 628 -24.31 -18.18 14.16
C LEU A 628 -24.91 -16.92 14.80
N SER A 629 -24.17 -15.83 14.74
CA SER A 629 -24.60 -14.47 15.07
C SER A 629 -24.04 -13.48 14.04
N TYR A 630 -24.29 -12.18 14.20
CA TYR A 630 -23.68 -11.15 13.35
C TYR A 630 -23.31 -9.91 14.16
N GLU A 631 -22.36 -9.14 13.63
CA GLU A 631 -21.92 -7.85 14.16
C GLU A 631 -21.90 -6.86 13.00
N ALA A 632 -22.56 -5.70 13.15
CA ALA A 632 -22.49 -4.62 12.18
C ALA A 632 -21.25 -3.75 12.43
N ALA A 633 -20.59 -3.34 11.35
CA ALA A 633 -19.51 -2.35 11.39
C ALA A 633 -20.02 -0.96 10.97
N ALA A 634 -19.17 0.06 11.06
CA ALA A 634 -19.48 1.40 10.61
C ALA A 634 -19.91 1.39 9.13
N GLY A 635 -21.09 1.95 8.87
CA GLY A 635 -21.49 2.38 7.55
C GLY A 635 -20.93 3.77 7.24
N VAL A 636 -20.77 4.10 5.95
CA VAL A 636 -20.30 5.43 5.52
C VAL A 636 -21.02 5.87 4.26
N GLU A 637 -21.32 7.17 4.17
CA GLU A 637 -21.81 7.81 2.94
C GLU A 637 -20.61 8.40 2.20
N ILE A 638 -20.27 7.81 1.06
CA ILE A 638 -19.00 8.10 0.36
C ILE A 638 -19.13 9.17 -0.70
N LEU A 639 -20.33 9.49 -1.19
CA LEU A 639 -20.52 10.48 -2.24
C LEU A 639 -21.03 11.79 -1.63
N GLY A 640 -20.46 12.91 -2.06
CA GLY A 640 -20.80 14.23 -1.53
C GLY A 640 -20.73 15.34 -2.58
N TRP A 641 -21.25 16.50 -2.21
CA TRP A 641 -21.16 17.73 -2.99
C TRP A 641 -20.21 18.69 -2.28
N TYR A 642 -19.06 18.98 -2.88
CA TYR A 642 -18.01 19.77 -2.24
C TYR A 642 -18.09 21.24 -2.67
N PRO A 643 -18.21 22.22 -1.74
CA PRO A 643 -18.29 23.63 -2.09
C PRO A 643 -16.96 24.12 -2.70
N PHE A 644 -17.01 24.71 -3.88
CA PHE A 644 -15.88 25.44 -4.44
C PHE A 644 -15.80 26.85 -3.85
N VAL A 645 -14.61 27.43 -3.94
CA VAL A 645 -14.44 28.89 -3.89
C VAL A 645 -15.42 29.48 -4.92
N ALA A 646 -16.28 30.39 -4.49
CA ALA A 646 -17.19 31.10 -5.38
C ALA A 646 -16.38 31.69 -6.56
N PRO A 647 -16.87 31.61 -7.82
CA PRO A 647 -18.28 31.44 -8.19
C PRO A 647 -18.69 30.05 -8.73
N TRP A 648 -17.84 29.02 -8.68
CA TRP A 648 -18.01 27.82 -9.52
C TRP A 648 -19.05 26.77 -9.05
N GLY A 649 -19.75 27.01 -7.92
CA GLY A 649 -20.71 26.05 -7.35
C GLY A 649 -20.03 24.80 -6.80
N GLY A 650 -20.73 23.97 -6.02
CA GLY A 650 -20.13 22.71 -5.57
C GLY A 650 -20.04 21.67 -6.71
N GLU A 651 -19.26 20.58 -6.54
CA GLU A 651 -19.32 19.45 -7.49
C GLU A 651 -19.33 18.08 -6.78
N LYS A 652 -19.87 17.09 -7.49
CA LYS A 652 -19.95 15.68 -7.08
C LYS A 652 -18.59 15.02 -7.08
N ARG A 653 -18.21 14.40 -5.95
CA ARG A 653 -17.07 13.47 -5.88
C ARG A 653 -17.21 12.51 -4.72
N LEU A 654 -16.40 11.45 -4.74
CA LEU A 654 -16.18 10.64 -3.55
C LEU A 654 -15.47 11.48 -2.48
N LYS A 655 -15.91 11.32 -1.23
CA LYS A 655 -15.39 11.97 -0.03
C LYS A 655 -13.98 11.46 0.28
N SER A 656 -13.10 12.36 0.72
CA SER A 656 -11.81 11.99 1.31
C SER A 656 -12.03 11.35 2.67
N PHE A 657 -11.01 10.67 3.18
CA PHE A 657 -11.07 10.04 4.51
C PHE A 657 -11.53 10.99 5.61
N THR A 658 -11.01 12.23 5.62
CA THR A 658 -11.35 13.27 6.60
C THR A 658 -12.81 13.73 6.56
N GLU A 659 -13.53 13.43 5.47
CA GLU A 659 -14.96 13.76 5.30
C GLU A 659 -15.87 12.56 5.63
N LEU A 660 -15.31 11.37 5.82
CA LEU A 660 -16.06 10.18 6.19
C LEU A 660 -16.40 10.22 7.68
N THR A 661 -17.68 10.02 7.98
CA THR A 661 -18.17 9.90 9.36
C THR A 661 -18.85 8.55 9.53
N PRO A 662 -18.57 7.81 10.62
CA PRO A 662 -19.20 6.52 10.85
C PRO A 662 -20.70 6.71 11.09
N LYS A 663 -21.51 5.84 10.48
CA LYS A 663 -22.97 5.82 10.60
C LYS A 663 -23.47 4.42 10.92
N SER A 664 -24.60 4.37 11.63
CA SER A 664 -25.38 3.14 11.77
C SER A 664 -26.23 2.93 10.52
N LEU A 665 -25.94 1.88 9.75
CA LEU A 665 -26.71 1.44 8.58
C LEU A 665 -27.15 -0.02 8.80
N PRO A 666 -28.18 -0.23 9.64
CA PRO A 666 -28.57 -1.58 10.05
C PRO A 666 -29.18 -2.36 8.88
N VAL A 667 -28.76 -3.61 8.75
CA VAL A 667 -29.35 -4.56 7.80
C VAL A 667 -29.94 -5.75 8.55
N GLU A 668 -31.03 -6.28 8.01
CA GLU A 668 -31.60 -7.54 8.49
C GLU A 668 -30.71 -8.71 8.04
N VAL A 669 -30.41 -9.62 8.97
CA VAL A 669 -29.66 -10.84 8.68
C VAL A 669 -30.45 -12.03 9.18
N SER A 670 -30.87 -12.90 8.26
CA SER A 670 -31.51 -14.16 8.60
C SER A 670 -30.46 -15.26 8.75
N LEU A 671 -30.34 -15.79 9.96
CA LEU A 671 -29.34 -16.79 10.33
C LEU A 671 -29.95 -18.21 10.42
N PRO A 672 -29.17 -19.25 10.16
CA PRO A 672 -29.60 -20.64 10.33
C PRO A 672 -29.82 -20.99 11.82
N ARG A 673 -30.56 -22.07 12.06
CA ARG A 673 -30.67 -22.65 13.42
C ARG A 673 -29.35 -23.28 13.86
N ASP A 674 -29.12 -23.28 15.16
CA ASP A 674 -28.02 -23.97 15.83
C ASP A 674 -27.92 -25.45 15.40
N PHE A 675 -26.70 -25.98 15.36
CA PHE A 675 -26.44 -27.35 14.95
C PHE A 675 -25.21 -27.93 15.67
N THR A 676 -25.14 -29.26 15.74
CA THR A 676 -24.01 -29.99 16.35
C THR A 676 -23.32 -30.83 15.29
N LEU A 677 -21.99 -30.81 15.29
CA LEU A 677 -21.15 -31.64 14.41
C LEU A 677 -20.31 -32.59 15.26
N LYS A 678 -20.30 -33.87 14.91
CA LYS A 678 -19.36 -34.85 15.45
C LYS A 678 -17.94 -34.63 14.87
N PRO A 679 -16.91 -35.25 15.45
CA PRO A 679 -15.57 -35.26 14.87
C PRO A 679 -15.56 -35.66 13.38
N GLY A 680 -14.96 -34.82 12.55
CA GLY A 680 -14.85 -34.98 11.10
C GLY A 680 -16.11 -34.62 10.31
N GLU A 681 -17.21 -34.22 10.95
CA GLU A 681 -18.42 -33.80 10.24
C GLU A 681 -18.32 -32.35 9.76
N SER A 682 -18.90 -32.09 8.59
CA SER A 682 -19.08 -30.77 8.00
C SER A 682 -20.55 -30.47 7.76
N LYS A 683 -20.95 -29.21 7.86
CA LYS A 683 -22.28 -28.75 7.47
C LYS A 683 -22.22 -27.39 6.81
N THR A 684 -22.85 -27.30 5.64
CA THR A 684 -23.10 -26.04 4.94
C THR A 684 -24.41 -25.43 5.43
N VAL A 685 -24.36 -24.16 5.79
CA VAL A 685 -25.52 -23.36 6.19
C VAL A 685 -25.57 -22.08 5.37
N SER A 686 -26.78 -21.59 5.07
CA SER A 686 -26.97 -20.39 4.26
C SER A 686 -27.37 -19.20 5.14
N VAL A 687 -26.73 -18.06 4.90
CA VAL A 687 -27.06 -16.75 5.48
C VAL A 687 -27.80 -15.93 4.43
N ASN A 688 -28.89 -15.27 4.84
CA ASN A 688 -29.72 -14.49 3.94
C ASN A 688 -29.76 -13.01 4.35
N PHE A 689 -29.54 -12.13 3.38
CA PHE A 689 -29.64 -10.68 3.50
C PHE A 689 -30.77 -10.16 2.60
N PRO A 690 -31.80 -9.48 3.12
CA PRO A 690 -32.76 -8.77 2.28
C PRO A 690 -32.10 -7.57 1.57
N ASN A 691 -32.58 -7.23 0.36
CA ASN A 691 -32.09 -6.06 -0.37
C ASN A 691 -32.44 -4.77 0.38
N PRO A 692 -31.48 -3.85 0.63
CA PRO A 692 -31.70 -2.66 1.46
C PRO A 692 -32.43 -1.50 0.74
N ASP A 693 -32.83 -1.63 -0.53
CA ASP A 693 -33.46 -0.56 -1.34
C ASP A 693 -34.70 0.10 -0.67
N GLY A 694 -35.37 -0.61 0.24
CA GLY A 694 -36.53 -0.10 1.00
C GLY A 694 -36.23 0.58 2.34
N LEU A 695 -34.96 0.69 2.76
CA LEU A 695 -34.58 1.18 4.09
C LEU A 695 -34.56 2.72 4.23
N GLY A 696 -34.82 3.45 3.14
CA GLY A 696 -34.88 4.92 3.15
C GLY A 696 -33.52 5.61 3.32
N TRP A 697 -32.42 4.92 3.03
CA TRP A 697 -31.08 5.50 3.01
C TRP A 697 -30.92 6.47 1.84
N ASN A 698 -30.00 7.43 1.97
CA ASN A 698 -29.69 8.38 0.91
C ASN A 698 -28.87 7.70 -0.20
N SER A 699 -29.54 7.10 -1.19
CA SER A 699 -28.88 6.40 -2.32
C SER A 699 -27.89 7.29 -3.07
N SER A 700 -28.21 8.57 -3.23
CA SER A 700 -27.34 9.55 -3.89
C SER A 700 -26.07 9.91 -3.12
N ALA A 701 -25.94 9.44 -1.88
CA ALA A 701 -24.70 9.51 -1.10
C ALA A 701 -23.87 8.21 -1.15
N LEU A 702 -24.31 7.20 -1.91
CA LEU A 702 -23.67 5.89 -2.06
C LEU A 702 -23.31 5.22 -0.71
N PRO A 703 -24.30 4.89 0.14
CA PRO A 703 -24.04 4.37 1.47
C PRO A 703 -23.39 2.98 1.40
N ILE A 704 -22.16 2.84 1.91
CA ILE A 704 -21.52 1.54 2.17
C ILE A 704 -21.95 1.06 3.54
N TYR A 705 -22.40 -0.19 3.64
CA TYR A 705 -22.69 -0.87 4.89
C TYR A 705 -21.91 -2.18 4.96
N SER A 706 -21.51 -2.59 6.16
CA SER A 706 -20.66 -3.78 6.32
C SER A 706 -20.75 -4.36 7.74
N GLY A 707 -20.09 -5.50 7.93
CA GLY A 707 -20.00 -6.19 9.21
C GLY A 707 -19.51 -7.61 9.02
N LYS A 708 -19.85 -8.50 9.95
CA LYS A 708 -19.45 -9.91 9.89
C LYS A 708 -20.51 -10.85 10.44
N VAL A 709 -20.57 -12.03 9.84
CA VAL A 709 -21.30 -13.20 10.37
C VAL A 709 -20.34 -13.99 11.24
N ILE A 710 -20.72 -14.27 12.47
CA ILE A 710 -19.86 -14.92 13.46
C ILE A 710 -20.33 -16.37 13.65
N VAL A 711 -19.40 -17.31 13.61
CA VAL A 711 -19.61 -18.73 13.90
C VAL A 711 -18.95 -19.05 15.24
N SER A 712 -19.75 -19.36 16.26
CA SER A 712 -19.27 -19.68 17.61
C SER A 712 -19.56 -21.13 17.98
N GLY A 713 -18.54 -21.85 18.43
CA GLY A 713 -18.65 -23.19 18.98
C GLY A 713 -18.69 -23.20 20.50
N ASN A 714 -19.39 -24.15 21.11
CA ASN A 714 -19.38 -24.36 22.56
C ASN A 714 -18.03 -24.87 23.12
N ASN A 715 -17.06 -25.14 22.24
CA ASN A 715 -15.64 -25.39 22.58
C ASN A 715 -14.84 -24.09 22.83
N GLY A 716 -15.49 -22.92 22.72
CA GLY A 716 -14.86 -21.60 22.92
C GLY A 716 -14.22 -21.03 21.65
N GLU A 717 -14.27 -21.74 20.53
CA GLU A 717 -13.75 -21.26 19.25
C GLU A 717 -14.75 -20.34 18.55
N GLN A 718 -14.22 -19.33 17.86
CA GLN A 718 -15.01 -18.36 17.13
C GLN A 718 -14.27 -17.86 15.89
N PHE A 719 -14.92 -18.03 14.74
CA PHE A 719 -14.51 -17.45 13.47
C PHE A 719 -15.59 -16.51 12.95
N SER A 720 -15.25 -15.71 11.94
CA SER A 720 -16.21 -14.80 11.32
C SER A 720 -16.00 -14.66 9.81
N VAL A 721 -17.06 -14.31 9.09
CA VAL A 721 -17.06 -14.08 7.65
C VAL A 721 -17.48 -12.64 7.39
N PRO A 722 -16.68 -11.82 6.69
CA PRO A 722 -17.00 -10.42 6.43
C PRO A 722 -18.14 -10.30 5.40
N TYR A 723 -19.00 -9.30 5.57
CA TYR A 723 -19.98 -8.87 4.57
C TYR A 723 -19.86 -7.37 4.28
N LEU A 724 -20.14 -6.99 3.03
CA LEU A 724 -20.11 -5.61 2.56
C LEU A 724 -21.11 -5.43 1.43
N GLY A 725 -21.83 -4.31 1.41
CA GLY A 725 -22.70 -3.94 0.31
C GLY A 725 -22.78 -2.43 0.10
N LEU A 726 -23.32 -2.05 -1.06
CA LEU A 726 -23.59 -0.67 -1.44
C LEU A 726 -25.11 -0.46 -1.51
N GLY A 727 -25.64 0.42 -0.67
CA GLY A 727 -27.08 0.69 -0.56
C GLY A 727 -27.61 1.64 -1.63
N ALA A 728 -27.21 1.47 -2.89
CA ALA A 728 -27.63 2.28 -4.04
C ALA A 728 -27.48 1.49 -5.35
N ASN A 729 -28.15 1.95 -6.42
CA ASN A 729 -27.87 1.51 -7.79
C ASN A 729 -26.67 2.29 -8.32
N LEU A 730 -25.49 1.66 -8.35
CA LEU A 730 -24.23 2.33 -8.62
C LEU A 730 -24.25 2.99 -10.00
N LYS A 731 -24.65 2.22 -11.03
CA LYS A 731 -24.69 2.69 -12.43
C LYS A 731 -25.58 3.92 -12.58
N ALA A 732 -26.74 3.94 -11.92
CA ALA A 732 -27.66 5.06 -11.98
C ALA A 732 -27.11 6.30 -11.25
N GLU A 733 -26.61 6.12 -10.03
CA GLU A 733 -26.19 7.24 -9.17
C GLU A 733 -24.89 7.89 -9.64
N ILE A 734 -23.96 7.15 -10.24
CA ILE A 734 -22.71 7.72 -10.73
C ILE A 734 -22.86 8.42 -12.07
N SER A 735 -23.96 8.23 -12.80
CA SER A 735 -24.10 8.76 -14.17
C SER A 735 -24.43 10.27 -14.15
N PRO A 736 -23.74 11.11 -14.97
CA PRO A 736 -22.56 10.78 -15.77
C PRO A 736 -21.33 10.53 -14.88
N ILE A 737 -20.48 9.57 -15.25
CA ILE A 737 -19.32 9.11 -14.46
C ILE A 737 -18.25 10.19 -14.24
N TYR A 738 -18.33 11.30 -14.97
CA TYR A 738 -17.42 12.42 -14.89
C TYR A 738 -17.92 13.51 -13.93
N ARG A 739 -16.97 14.29 -13.40
CA ARG A 739 -17.31 15.56 -12.75
C ARG A 739 -17.98 16.51 -13.75
N PRO A 740 -18.85 17.44 -13.28
CA PRO A 740 -19.40 18.48 -14.13
C PRO A 740 -18.30 19.23 -14.89
N SER A 741 -18.56 19.56 -16.16
CA SER A 741 -17.59 20.20 -17.09
C SER A 741 -16.44 19.32 -17.57
N TYR A 742 -16.42 18.02 -17.21
CA TYR A 742 -15.49 17.04 -17.76
C TYR A 742 -16.23 15.95 -18.54
N PRO A 743 -15.54 15.29 -19.48
CA PRO A 743 -14.24 15.70 -20.03
C PRO A 743 -14.36 16.98 -20.88
N PHE A 744 -13.24 17.66 -21.09
CA PHE A 744 -13.17 18.81 -21.98
C PHE A 744 -11.85 18.80 -22.77
N THR A 745 -11.79 19.63 -23.82
CA THR A 745 -10.56 19.89 -24.58
C THR A 745 -10.23 21.39 -24.60
N THR A 746 -8.94 21.73 -24.61
CA THR A 746 -8.46 23.12 -24.57
C THR A 746 -8.59 23.85 -25.91
N GLN A 747 -8.68 23.13 -27.03
CA GLN A 747 -8.85 23.72 -28.36
C GLN A 747 -10.33 23.86 -28.76
N ARG A 748 -10.71 25.05 -29.23
CA ARG A 748 -12.13 25.42 -29.45
C ARG A 748 -12.61 25.30 -30.88
N ASP A 749 -11.70 25.37 -31.86
CA ASP A 749 -12.07 25.42 -33.27
C ASP A 749 -12.11 24.02 -33.91
N TYR A 750 -11.62 23.00 -33.20
CA TYR A 750 -11.57 21.59 -33.65
C TYR A 750 -10.82 21.39 -34.97
N VAL A 751 -9.89 22.29 -35.29
CA VAL A 751 -8.99 22.22 -36.46
C VAL A 751 -7.59 21.93 -35.94
N TYR A 752 -6.97 20.84 -36.40
CA TYR A 752 -5.68 20.37 -35.90
C TYR A 752 -4.67 20.26 -37.05
N SER A 753 -3.55 20.97 -36.93
CA SER A 753 -2.37 20.82 -37.82
C SER A 753 -1.36 19.81 -37.30
N PHE A 754 -1.46 19.41 -36.03
CA PHE A 754 -0.49 18.57 -35.31
C PHE A 754 0.92 19.18 -35.25
N ASN A 755 1.01 20.50 -35.19
CA ASN A 755 2.27 21.19 -34.95
C ASN A 755 2.71 21.02 -33.49
N LEU A 756 3.84 20.34 -33.29
CA LEU A 756 4.39 20.02 -31.97
C LEU A 756 5.34 21.10 -31.40
N ASP A 757 5.54 22.22 -32.10
CA ASP A 757 6.30 23.35 -31.55
C ASP A 757 5.66 23.81 -30.23
N PRO A 758 6.40 23.89 -29.11
CA PRO A 758 5.83 24.26 -27.81
C PRO A 758 5.11 25.61 -27.79
N SER A 759 5.44 26.52 -28.71
CA SER A 759 4.79 27.83 -28.86
C SER A 759 3.46 27.77 -29.62
N VAL A 760 3.20 26.67 -30.33
CA VAL A 760 1.99 26.44 -31.13
C VAL A 760 1.11 25.37 -30.49
N ALA A 761 1.67 24.18 -30.21
CA ALA A 761 1.04 23.03 -29.58
C ALA A 761 -0.37 22.72 -30.14
N ASP A 762 -0.43 22.44 -31.44
CA ASP A 762 -1.70 22.35 -32.17
C ASP A 762 -2.22 20.92 -32.32
N PHE A 763 -2.72 20.35 -31.22
CA PHE A 763 -3.26 19.01 -31.15
C PHE A 763 -4.36 18.90 -30.06
N PRO A 764 -5.27 17.91 -30.15
CA PRO A 764 -6.29 17.70 -29.13
C PRO A 764 -5.66 17.19 -27.82
N ILE A 765 -5.98 17.90 -26.75
CA ILE A 765 -5.74 17.48 -25.38
C ILE A 765 -7.09 17.19 -24.73
N ILE A 766 -7.29 15.99 -24.19
CA ILE A 766 -8.49 15.64 -23.42
C ILE A 766 -8.13 15.61 -21.94
N TYR A 767 -8.84 16.42 -21.17
CA TYR A 767 -8.82 16.38 -19.71
C TYR A 767 -10.05 15.63 -19.22
N SER A 768 -9.87 14.60 -18.38
CA SER A 768 -10.98 13.84 -17.81
C SER A 768 -10.86 13.66 -16.29
N LYS A 769 -11.99 13.76 -15.59
CA LYS A 769 -12.10 13.55 -14.14
C LYS A 769 -13.22 12.57 -13.83
N LEU A 770 -12.83 11.34 -13.55
CA LEU A 770 -13.68 10.21 -13.24
C LEU A 770 -14.02 10.17 -11.74
N ILE A 771 -15.32 10.19 -11.45
CA ILE A 771 -15.88 10.01 -10.10
C ILE A 771 -15.68 8.55 -9.64
N TRP A 772 -15.80 7.60 -10.57
CA TRP A 772 -15.65 6.16 -10.35
C TRP A 772 -14.66 5.54 -11.34
N GLY A 773 -14.01 4.43 -10.99
CA GLY A 773 -13.14 3.70 -11.92
C GLY A 773 -13.92 3.16 -13.11
N SER A 774 -13.28 2.95 -14.25
CA SER A 774 -13.92 2.31 -15.41
C SER A 774 -13.11 1.13 -15.94
N LYS A 775 -13.83 0.07 -16.34
CA LYS A 775 -13.24 -1.09 -17.01
C LYS A 775 -12.64 -0.75 -18.36
N GLU A 776 -13.20 0.24 -19.06
CA GLU A 776 -12.75 0.58 -20.40
C GLU A 776 -12.99 2.06 -20.71
N VAL A 777 -11.94 2.73 -21.18
CA VAL A 777 -12.00 4.05 -21.80
C VAL A 777 -11.52 3.90 -23.24
N ARG A 778 -12.23 4.53 -24.18
CA ARG A 778 -11.92 4.50 -25.60
C ARG A 778 -11.82 5.91 -26.16
N TRP A 779 -10.85 6.12 -27.05
CA TRP A 779 -10.78 7.27 -27.93
C TRP A 779 -10.71 6.76 -29.36
N ASP A 780 -11.82 6.86 -30.07
CA ASP A 780 -12.03 6.25 -31.37
C ASP A 780 -12.31 7.33 -32.43
N ILE A 781 -11.74 7.16 -33.63
CA ILE A 781 -11.89 8.08 -34.76
C ILE A 781 -12.77 7.43 -35.83
N TYR A 782 -13.74 8.20 -36.33
CA TYR A 782 -14.71 7.77 -37.34
C TYR A 782 -14.79 8.74 -38.52
N GLU A 783 -15.34 8.27 -39.62
CA GLU A 783 -15.71 9.09 -40.78
C GLU A 783 -16.62 10.25 -40.37
N ALA A 784 -16.51 11.36 -41.11
CA ALA A 784 -17.32 12.56 -40.87
C ALA A 784 -18.83 12.23 -40.84
N GLY A 785 -19.47 12.56 -39.72
CA GLY A 785 -20.93 12.44 -39.57
C GLY A 785 -21.40 11.09 -39.01
N TRP A 786 -20.47 10.21 -38.61
CA TRP A 786 -20.78 9.00 -37.86
C TRP A 786 -21.57 9.29 -36.58
N THR A 787 -22.45 8.36 -36.16
CA THR A 787 -23.25 8.47 -34.94
C THR A 787 -23.29 7.15 -34.15
N ASP A 788 -23.56 7.22 -32.84
CA ASP A 788 -23.67 6.05 -31.94
C ASP A 788 -24.71 4.99 -32.38
N ARG A 789 -25.60 5.30 -33.33
CA ARG A 789 -26.52 4.30 -33.93
C ARG A 789 -25.80 3.21 -34.74
N GLN A 790 -24.55 3.46 -35.12
CA GLN A 790 -23.70 2.56 -35.89
C GLN A 790 -22.66 1.88 -35.01
N TRP A 791 -22.77 2.00 -33.68
CA TRP A 791 -21.85 1.38 -32.73
C TRP A 791 -21.83 -0.14 -32.86
N GLU A 792 -20.63 -0.68 -32.95
CA GLU A 792 -20.32 -2.11 -32.90
C GLU A 792 -19.11 -2.30 -31.98
N TYR A 793 -19.09 -3.41 -31.25
CA TYR A 793 -18.03 -3.70 -30.29
C TYR A 793 -17.48 -5.13 -30.47
N PRO A 794 -16.15 -5.31 -30.46
CA PRO A 794 -15.14 -4.24 -30.59
C PRO A 794 -15.21 -3.60 -31.99
N PRO A 795 -14.90 -2.31 -32.15
CA PRO A 795 -14.91 -1.67 -33.46
C PRO A 795 -13.75 -2.18 -34.32
N ILE A 796 -14.01 -2.44 -35.61
CA ILE A 796 -13.03 -3.01 -36.56
C ILE A 796 -12.68 -1.98 -37.63
N PRO A 797 -11.39 -1.60 -37.80
CA PRO A 797 -11.00 -0.58 -38.78
C PRO A 797 -11.53 -0.89 -40.18
N GLY A 798 -12.11 0.12 -40.84
CA GLY A 798 -12.73 0.00 -42.16
C GLY A 798 -14.17 -0.52 -42.16
N GLN A 799 -14.75 -0.84 -41.00
CA GLN A 799 -16.16 -1.23 -40.86
C GLN A 799 -16.95 -0.15 -40.14
N ASN A 800 -18.22 0.03 -40.54
CA ASN A 800 -19.16 0.98 -39.91
C ASN A 800 -18.62 2.41 -39.75
N GLY A 801 -17.74 2.85 -40.66
CA GLY A 801 -17.11 4.16 -40.65
C GLY A 801 -16.01 4.33 -39.60
N TYR A 802 -15.56 3.27 -38.93
CA TYR A 802 -14.46 3.33 -37.97
C TYR A 802 -13.10 3.41 -38.69
N ILE A 803 -12.34 4.46 -38.41
CA ILE A 803 -11.00 4.68 -38.96
C ILE A 803 -9.95 3.96 -38.12
N GLY A 804 -10.08 4.06 -36.80
CA GLY A 804 -9.17 3.42 -35.86
C GLY A 804 -9.14 4.12 -34.50
N PRO A 805 -8.45 3.53 -33.52
CA PRO A 805 -8.28 4.14 -32.21
C PRO A 805 -7.23 5.24 -32.27
N ALA A 806 -7.45 6.32 -31.52
CA ALA A 806 -6.42 7.29 -31.24
C ALA A 806 -5.32 6.66 -30.35
N THR A 807 -4.16 7.30 -30.33
CA THR A 807 -3.11 7.03 -29.35
C THR A 807 -3.03 8.16 -28.33
N SER A 808 -2.31 7.92 -27.23
CA SER A 808 -1.87 9.00 -26.35
C SER A 808 -0.39 8.94 -26.04
N HIS A 809 0.23 10.11 -25.95
CA HIS A 809 1.64 10.23 -25.61
C HIS A 809 1.90 9.85 -24.14
N VAL A 810 2.98 9.09 -23.85
CA VAL A 810 3.25 8.57 -22.50
C VAL A 810 3.52 9.64 -21.44
N VAL A 811 4.04 10.80 -21.84
CA VAL A 811 4.33 11.91 -20.90
C VAL A 811 3.12 12.82 -20.63
N ALA A 812 1.97 12.58 -21.27
CA ALA A 812 0.78 13.40 -21.09
C ALA A 812 0.36 13.41 -19.60
N GLY A 813 0.16 14.60 -19.03
CA GLY A 813 -0.16 14.78 -17.61
C GLY A 813 1.02 14.61 -16.64
N SER A 814 2.19 14.18 -17.11
CA SER A 814 3.43 14.08 -16.32
C SER A 814 4.38 15.25 -16.53
N VAL A 815 4.21 16.00 -17.63
CA VAL A 815 4.97 17.22 -17.92
C VAL A 815 4.03 18.35 -18.35
N SER A 816 4.44 19.59 -18.13
CA SER A 816 3.60 20.77 -18.39
C SER A 816 3.42 21.10 -19.87
N TYR A 817 4.34 20.66 -20.73
CA TYR A 817 4.24 20.79 -22.18
C TYR A 817 5.10 19.72 -22.87
N PHE A 818 4.75 19.40 -24.12
CA PHE A 818 5.57 18.53 -24.95
C PHE A 818 6.77 19.29 -25.50
N ASP A 819 7.99 18.84 -25.17
CA ASP A 819 9.22 19.34 -25.76
C ASP A 819 9.73 18.36 -26.83
N PRO A 820 9.55 18.66 -28.14
CA PRO A 820 10.00 17.78 -29.21
C PRO A 820 11.53 17.64 -29.25
N THR A 821 12.29 18.45 -28.50
CA THR A 821 13.74 18.27 -28.39
C THR A 821 14.12 17.10 -27.49
N ARG A 822 13.30 16.82 -26.47
CA ARG A 822 13.53 15.83 -25.42
C ARG A 822 12.76 14.52 -25.62
N TYR A 823 11.53 14.61 -26.14
CA TYR A 823 10.63 13.47 -26.24
C TYR A 823 10.38 13.09 -27.70
N ASP A 824 10.30 11.79 -27.98
CA ASP A 824 9.92 11.29 -29.29
C ASP A 824 8.38 11.31 -29.42
N PRO A 825 7.79 12.01 -30.41
CA PRO A 825 6.34 12.05 -30.58
C PRO A 825 5.69 10.69 -30.86
N ASP A 826 6.46 9.68 -31.28
CA ASP A 826 5.96 8.33 -31.53
C ASP A 826 5.89 7.46 -30.26
N ASP A 827 6.40 7.93 -29.10
CA ASP A 827 6.34 7.26 -27.79
C ASP A 827 4.93 7.34 -27.19
N THR A 828 4.07 6.47 -27.72
CA THR A 828 2.63 6.48 -27.48
C THR A 828 2.14 5.11 -27.02
N TRP A 829 1.00 5.11 -26.33
CA TRP A 829 0.17 3.94 -26.06
C TRP A 829 -1.18 4.09 -26.77
N THR A 830 -1.89 2.98 -27.00
CA THR A 830 -3.06 2.96 -27.88
C THR A 830 -4.34 2.57 -27.14
N TYR A 831 -5.47 3.21 -27.47
CA TYR A 831 -6.77 2.81 -26.94
C TYR A 831 -7.27 1.46 -27.51
N PRO A 832 -8.08 0.69 -26.76
CA PRO A 832 -8.71 1.02 -25.48
C PRO A 832 -7.73 1.01 -24.29
N GLN A 833 -7.98 1.86 -23.31
CA GLN A 833 -7.37 1.75 -21.98
C GLN A 833 -8.32 0.97 -21.08
N VAL A 834 -7.81 -0.08 -20.42
CA VAL A 834 -8.61 -0.93 -19.53
C VAL A 834 -8.27 -0.70 -18.06
N ASP A 835 -9.21 -1.01 -17.17
CA ASP A 835 -9.03 -0.98 -15.72
C ASP A 835 -8.54 0.40 -15.18
N LEU A 836 -9.06 1.50 -15.74
CA LEU A 836 -8.70 2.85 -15.34
C LEU A 836 -9.28 3.20 -13.96
N TYR A 837 -8.42 3.66 -13.05
CA TYR A 837 -8.81 4.07 -11.71
C TYR A 837 -9.42 5.49 -11.70
N ARG A 838 -10.21 5.78 -10.66
CA ARG A 838 -10.80 7.12 -10.44
C ARG A 838 -9.74 8.15 -10.09
N ASN A 839 -9.92 9.40 -10.52
CA ASN A 839 -8.96 10.49 -10.27
C ASN A 839 -9.61 11.78 -9.77
N ALA A 840 -10.93 11.82 -9.60
CA ALA A 840 -11.69 12.97 -9.09
C ALA A 840 -11.50 13.24 -7.57
N GLN A 841 -10.28 13.10 -7.05
CA GLN A 841 -9.97 13.28 -5.63
C GLN A 841 -9.78 14.75 -5.26
N THR A 842 -8.97 15.48 -6.03
CA THR A 842 -8.60 16.88 -5.75
C THR A 842 -8.92 17.80 -6.92
N GLN A 843 -8.69 19.11 -6.76
CA GLN A 843 -8.79 20.08 -7.85
C GLN A 843 -7.68 19.90 -8.89
N ALA A 844 -6.47 19.47 -8.48
CA ALA A 844 -5.32 19.31 -9.37
C ALA A 844 -5.32 17.99 -10.13
N SER A 845 -6.00 16.96 -9.62
CA SER A 845 -5.99 15.62 -10.23
C SER A 845 -6.95 15.52 -11.43
N TYR A 846 -6.40 15.26 -12.62
CA TYR A 846 -7.11 14.87 -13.83
C TYR A 846 -6.26 13.87 -14.62
N HIS A 847 -6.90 13.15 -15.55
CA HIS A 847 -6.22 12.34 -16.55
C HIS A 847 -6.13 13.24 -17.77
N GLU A 848 -4.92 13.39 -18.28
CA GLU A 848 -4.62 14.22 -19.43
C GLU A 848 -4.11 13.32 -20.56
N PHE A 849 -4.73 13.46 -21.72
CA PHE A 849 -4.43 12.65 -22.90
C PHE A 849 -4.10 13.54 -24.08
N TRP A 850 -2.91 13.36 -24.66
CA TRP A 850 -2.46 14.09 -25.85
C TRP A 850 -2.51 13.17 -27.06
N TRP A 851 -3.25 13.55 -28.10
CA TRP A 851 -3.28 12.78 -29.35
C TRP A 851 -2.64 13.58 -30.48
N PHE A 852 -1.48 13.13 -30.97
CA PHE A 852 -0.73 13.80 -32.04
C PHE A 852 -1.16 13.36 -33.45
N GLY A 853 -2.32 12.71 -33.59
CA GLY A 853 -2.82 12.24 -34.89
C GLY A 853 -2.34 10.85 -35.28
N LYS A 854 -1.48 10.20 -34.48
CA LYS A 854 -1.12 8.78 -34.65
C LYS A 854 -2.31 7.88 -34.32
N LEU A 855 -2.60 6.91 -35.18
CA LEU A 855 -3.64 5.91 -35.01
C LEU A 855 -3.03 4.61 -34.48
N GLY A 856 -3.87 3.74 -33.93
CA GLY A 856 -3.44 2.47 -33.32
C GLY A 856 -2.73 1.48 -34.24
N ASN A 857 -2.78 1.69 -35.56
CA ASN A 857 -2.03 0.91 -36.55
C ASN A 857 -0.65 1.53 -36.88
N GLY A 858 -0.20 2.52 -36.11
CA GLY A 858 1.09 3.20 -36.29
C GLY A 858 1.11 4.26 -37.39
N SER A 859 0.03 4.40 -38.18
CA SER A 859 -0.09 5.45 -39.20
C SER A 859 -0.51 6.79 -38.59
N GLN A 860 -0.20 7.90 -39.25
CA GLN A 860 -0.79 9.19 -38.93
C GLN A 860 -2.09 9.39 -39.72
N ILE A 861 -3.13 9.89 -39.06
CA ILE A 861 -4.43 10.20 -39.65
C ILE A 861 -4.29 11.07 -40.92
N GLU A 862 -5.10 10.79 -41.93
CA GLU A 862 -5.09 11.55 -43.18
C GLU A 862 -5.77 12.92 -43.04
N LEU A 863 -5.42 13.86 -43.94
CA LEU A 863 -6.08 15.17 -43.97
C LEU A 863 -7.57 15.02 -44.33
N GLY A 864 -8.45 15.69 -43.59
CA GLY A 864 -9.89 15.55 -43.81
C GLY A 864 -10.73 15.93 -42.60
N ASN A 865 -12.03 15.62 -42.68
CA ASN A 865 -12.97 15.83 -41.59
C ASN A 865 -13.34 14.50 -40.96
N TYR A 866 -13.46 14.47 -39.64
CA TYR A 866 -13.72 13.24 -38.88
C TYR A 866 -14.69 13.49 -37.73
N THR A 867 -15.27 12.41 -37.22
CA THR A 867 -15.98 12.39 -35.94
C THR A 867 -15.07 11.74 -34.89
N MET A 868 -14.89 12.41 -33.75
CA MET A 868 -14.12 11.90 -32.62
C MET A 868 -15.08 11.40 -31.54
N ARG A 869 -14.82 10.21 -31.00
CA ARG A 869 -15.60 9.62 -29.91
C ARG A 869 -14.69 9.26 -28.75
N PHE A 870 -14.72 10.05 -27.69
CA PHE A 870 -14.08 9.70 -26.43
C PHE A 870 -15.14 9.21 -25.44
N ALA A 871 -15.06 7.97 -25.00
CA ALA A 871 -16.14 7.29 -24.28
C ALA A 871 -15.59 6.47 -23.10
N THR A 872 -16.29 6.53 -21.97
CA THR A 872 -15.98 5.74 -20.77
C THR A 872 -17.14 4.81 -20.44
N LEU A 873 -16.84 3.53 -20.19
CA LEU A 873 -17.84 2.54 -19.84
C LEU A 873 -18.37 2.78 -18.42
N LYS A 874 -19.70 2.82 -18.27
CA LYS A 874 -20.35 2.95 -16.95
C LYS A 874 -20.13 1.68 -16.11
N PRO A 875 -20.15 1.74 -14.77
CA PRO A 875 -20.06 0.57 -13.91
C PRO A 875 -21.13 -0.46 -14.27
N PHE A 876 -20.74 -1.73 -14.32
CA PHE A 876 -21.58 -2.85 -14.79
C PHE A 876 -22.18 -2.65 -16.19
N GLY A 877 -21.57 -1.79 -17.02
CA GLY A 877 -22.01 -1.52 -18.38
C GLY A 877 -21.68 -2.66 -19.32
N ASN A 878 -22.57 -2.93 -20.27
CA ASN A 878 -22.28 -3.81 -21.41
C ASN A 878 -21.59 -2.99 -22.51
N PRO A 879 -20.32 -3.28 -22.88
CA PRO A 879 -19.60 -2.49 -23.89
C PRO A 879 -20.25 -2.53 -25.28
N ALA A 880 -21.01 -3.59 -25.60
CA ALA A 880 -21.74 -3.68 -26.87
C ALA A 880 -22.97 -2.74 -26.96
N ALA A 881 -23.41 -2.16 -25.85
CA ALA A 881 -24.57 -1.28 -25.82
C ALA A 881 -24.12 0.19 -25.78
N ALA A 882 -24.42 0.97 -26.82
CA ALA A 882 -23.94 2.35 -26.96
C ALA A 882 -24.35 3.28 -25.79
N ASP A 883 -25.54 3.08 -25.21
CA ASP A 883 -26.08 3.85 -24.08
C ASP A 883 -25.43 3.53 -22.72
N ASN A 884 -24.61 2.47 -22.67
CA ASN A 884 -23.84 2.08 -21.49
C ASN A 884 -22.52 2.85 -21.37
N TRP A 885 -22.20 3.72 -22.34
CA TRP A 885 -21.04 4.59 -22.34
C TRP A 885 -21.44 6.03 -21.98
N ASP A 886 -20.59 6.72 -21.21
CA ASP A 886 -20.62 8.18 -21.13
C ASP A 886 -19.67 8.75 -22.18
N VAL A 887 -20.25 9.40 -23.19
CA VAL A 887 -19.55 9.87 -24.39
C VAL A 887 -19.31 11.37 -24.31
N PHE A 888 -18.05 11.78 -24.47
CA PHE A 888 -17.67 13.15 -24.76
C PHE A 888 -18.00 13.47 -26.21
N GLN A 889 -19.05 14.25 -26.40
CA GLN A 889 -19.47 14.69 -27.73
C GLN A 889 -18.65 15.90 -28.15
N THR A 890 -17.94 15.79 -29.27
CA THR A 890 -17.30 16.94 -29.92
C THR A 890 -17.97 17.24 -31.26
N PRO A 891 -17.90 18.49 -31.75
CA PRO A 891 -18.11 18.77 -33.17
C PRO A 891 -17.20 17.91 -34.06
N GLN A 892 -17.49 17.93 -35.36
CA GLN A 892 -16.57 17.36 -36.35
C GLN A 892 -15.20 18.04 -36.23
N ILE A 893 -14.15 17.24 -36.29
CA ILE A 893 -12.77 17.72 -36.27
C ILE A 893 -12.25 17.83 -37.71
N GLN A 894 -11.37 18.79 -37.97
CA GLN A 894 -10.69 18.96 -39.25
C GLN A 894 -9.19 18.78 -39.08
N VAL A 895 -8.60 17.86 -39.83
CA VAL A 895 -7.15 17.63 -39.87
C VAL A 895 -6.56 18.37 -41.07
N THR A 896 -5.61 19.27 -40.81
CA THR A 896 -4.98 20.14 -41.82
C THR A 896 -3.48 19.94 -41.98
N GLY A 897 -2.86 19.18 -41.08
CA GLY A 897 -1.42 18.89 -41.10
C GLY A 897 -1.09 17.54 -40.45
N LYS A 898 0.21 17.26 -40.33
CA LYS A 898 0.81 16.05 -39.73
C LYS A 898 2.11 16.46 -39.04
N TYR A 899 2.50 15.79 -37.96
CA TYR A 899 3.79 16.05 -37.31
C TYR A 899 4.94 15.40 -38.10
N GLU A 900 6.12 16.02 -38.02
CA GLU A 900 7.34 15.45 -38.60
C GLU A 900 7.89 14.34 -37.69
N ARG A 901 8.15 13.16 -38.26
CA ARG A 901 8.84 12.07 -37.54
C ARG A 901 10.32 12.40 -37.41
N ARG A 902 10.91 12.16 -36.24
CA ARG A 902 12.37 12.10 -36.12
C ARG A 902 12.85 10.83 -36.85
N GLY A 903 13.82 11.01 -37.75
CA GLY A 903 14.40 9.93 -38.55
C GLY A 903 15.49 9.17 -37.84
#